data_AF-A0A367JGG0-F1
#
_entry.id   AF-A0A367JGG0-F1
#
_cell.length_a   1.000
_cell.length_b   1.000
_cell.length_c   1.000
_cell.angle_alpha   90.00
_cell.angle_beta   90.00
_cell.angle_gamma   90.00
#
_symmetry.space_group_name_H-M   'P 1'
#
loop_
_entity.id
_entity.type
_entity.pdbx_description
1 polymer ?
#
loop_
_entity_poly.entity_id
_entity_poly.type
_entity_poly.pdbx_seq_one_letter_code
_entity_poly.pdbx_strand_id
1 'polypeptide(L)'
;LLNDSKLPKPFFSSFEEYKQKWKESVEDPDKFFGNLARELLHWSKPFQTVQSGSLKEGDVAWFLEGELNVSFNCIDRHALATPDKIAIIHEGDEPDNVRKITYQELLQEVCRLANVLVSLDVRKGDNVAIYMPMVPEAVYAMLACARIGAVHSVVFAGFSSESLRDRINDCKARVVLTADEGRRGGKNIATKRIVDEALKNTPTIEHVLMLRRTGSEVPFTPGRDLWWHEQMANARPYCPPTSVNSEDPLFLLYTSGSTGTPKGVVHTSGGYLLGATATVKYVFDYHENDIYACMADVGWITGHTYLVYGPLSLGATSLLFESTPTYPTPSRFWETVEKHRVTQFYTAPTAIRALRRLGDDWVEKCDLSSLRVIGSVGEPINPEAWEWYYEKVGKKQCAVVDTYWQTETGSIIVTPLPGATATKPGSATFPFFGIQPVILDPTTGSELEGNDVTGVLAVSKPWPSMARSVYNNHHRYLDTYLKPYQGYYFTGDGATRDKDGYIWIRGRVDDVINVSGHRLSTAEIESALVQHHLVAEAAVVGGNDDLTGQCIHAFTTLKPNIEDSEGLEKELALQVRKVIGPFATPKRIYVIGDLPKTRSGKIMRRILRKIVNGEQDSLGDTSTLADPSVVEKLISRNKLCEVQAILKGVIDVESHNLDLPELQGETQEIAKQKCKLAAETLNGPCITEDTALCFNAMNGLPGPYIKWFQNSLGHDGLNKMLAGFDDKSATALCTFGYCEGPDHEPIIFEGKTTGKIVASRGPGTFGWDGIFQPDGFEQTFAQLDKDVKNTISHRSKALDELKKYFEYKK
;
A
#
# COMPACT_ATOMS: atom_id res chain seq x y z
N LEU A 1 32.55 -0.52 9.23
CA LEU A 1 33.61 0.40 8.75
C LEU A 1 34.28 1.21 9.89
N LEU A 2 34.72 0.60 10.98
CA LEU A 2 35.23 1.34 12.17
C LEU A 2 36.77 1.48 12.25
N ASN A 3 37.51 1.22 11.17
CA ASN A 3 38.98 1.15 11.22
C ASN A 3 39.72 1.89 10.10
N ASP A 4 39.06 2.82 9.39
CA ASP A 4 39.76 3.74 8.48
C ASP A 4 39.70 5.16 9.06
N SER A 5 40.87 5.75 9.31
CA SER A 5 41.07 7.14 9.75
C SER A 5 40.44 8.20 8.81
N LYS A 6 39.92 7.78 7.65
CA LYS A 6 39.30 8.62 6.62
C LYS A 6 37.78 8.75 6.74
N LEU A 7 37.12 7.99 7.61
CA LEU A 7 35.67 8.04 7.78
C LEU A 7 35.27 8.99 8.91
N PRO A 8 34.10 9.65 8.83
CA PRO A 8 33.63 10.49 9.92
C PRO A 8 33.40 9.64 11.18
N LYS A 9 33.65 10.24 12.34
CA LYS A 9 33.36 9.61 13.62
C LYS A 9 31.84 9.52 13.78
N PRO A 10 31.26 8.34 14.07
CA PRO A 10 29.82 8.22 14.23
C PRO A 10 29.34 9.05 15.44
N PHE A 11 28.08 9.53 15.39
CA PHE A 11 27.49 10.30 16.50
C PHE A 11 27.45 9.50 17.82
N PHE A 12 27.37 8.18 17.73
CA PHE A 12 27.41 7.27 18.87
C PHE A 12 28.44 6.16 18.62
N SER A 13 29.26 5.90 19.62
CA SER A 13 30.39 4.96 19.54
C SER A 13 30.22 3.71 20.43
N SER A 14 29.17 3.69 21.25
CA SER A 14 28.85 2.53 22.09
C SER A 14 27.35 2.44 22.39
N PHE A 15 26.92 1.23 22.74
CA PHE A 15 25.55 0.97 23.16
C PHE A 15 25.17 1.75 24.43
N GLU A 16 26.11 1.97 25.35
CA GLU A 16 25.87 2.72 26.60
C GLU A 16 25.65 4.22 26.34
N GLU A 17 26.36 4.82 25.38
CA GLU A 17 26.11 6.21 24.96
C GLU A 17 24.69 6.38 24.40
N TYR A 18 24.28 5.45 23.51
CA TYR A 18 22.90 5.40 23.01
C TYR A 18 21.91 5.27 24.16
N LYS A 19 22.12 4.30 25.06
CA LYS A 19 21.21 4.00 26.16
C LYS A 19 21.05 5.17 27.12
N GLN A 20 22.13 5.88 27.41
CA GLN A 20 22.10 7.09 28.24
C GLN A 20 21.27 8.20 27.59
N LYS A 21 21.43 8.40 26.27
CA LYS A 21 20.68 9.42 25.52
C LYS A 21 19.21 9.06 25.35
N TRP A 22 18.92 7.78 25.09
CA TRP A 22 17.56 7.28 25.07
C TRP A 22 16.88 7.46 26.43
N LYS A 23 17.56 7.10 27.52
CA LYS A 23 17.05 7.30 28.89
C LYS A 23 16.74 8.77 29.16
N GLU A 24 17.67 9.69 28.85
CA GLU A 24 17.44 11.13 28.95
C GLU A 24 16.19 11.58 28.18
N SER A 25 16.02 11.10 26.95
CA SER A 25 14.88 11.46 26.10
C SER A 25 13.52 10.97 26.58
N VAL A 26 13.48 9.91 27.41
CA VAL A 26 12.24 9.31 27.92
C VAL A 26 11.93 9.79 29.34
N GLU A 27 12.94 10.03 30.17
CA GLU A 27 12.78 10.49 31.56
C GLU A 27 12.67 12.01 31.68
N ASP A 28 13.37 12.78 30.84
CA ASP A 28 13.33 14.24 30.80
C ASP A 28 13.12 14.76 29.36
N PRO A 29 11.96 14.44 28.74
CA PRO A 29 11.64 14.82 27.36
C PRO A 29 11.65 16.34 27.13
N ASP A 30 11.23 17.14 28.11
CA ASP A 30 11.20 18.61 27.97
C ASP A 30 12.60 19.16 27.76
N LYS A 31 13.56 18.75 28.59
CA LYS A 31 14.94 19.18 28.43
C LYS A 31 15.56 18.62 27.16
N PHE A 32 15.37 17.33 26.89
CA PHE A 32 15.99 16.66 25.75
C PHE A 32 15.52 17.26 24.42
N PHE A 33 14.21 17.27 24.18
CA PHE A 33 13.64 17.77 22.94
C PHE A 33 13.67 19.30 22.87
N GLY A 34 13.57 20.01 24.00
CA GLY A 34 13.74 21.45 24.05
C GLY A 34 15.15 21.89 23.60
N ASN A 35 16.19 21.14 23.95
CA ASN A 35 17.55 21.40 23.47
C ASN A 35 17.70 21.01 22.00
N LEU A 36 17.25 19.82 21.63
CA LEU A 36 17.39 19.29 20.27
C LEU A 36 16.64 20.17 19.24
N ALA A 37 15.46 20.67 19.58
CA ALA A 37 14.67 21.55 18.72
C ALA A 37 15.33 22.91 18.49
N ARG A 38 16.05 23.45 19.47
CA ARG A 38 16.79 24.71 19.34
C ARG A 38 18.12 24.53 18.60
N GLU A 39 18.74 23.35 18.73
CA GLU A 39 19.97 23.01 18.00
C GLU A 39 19.69 22.78 16.50
N LEU A 40 18.70 21.95 16.19
CA LEU A 40 18.51 21.46 14.83
C LEU A 40 17.63 22.37 13.96
N LEU A 41 16.71 23.12 14.56
CA LEU A 41 15.73 23.93 13.83
C LEU A 41 15.89 25.42 14.12
N HIS A 42 15.62 26.22 13.09
CA HIS A 42 15.46 27.66 13.19
C HIS A 42 14.01 28.02 13.47
N TRP A 43 13.81 28.81 14.52
CA TRP A 43 12.52 29.32 14.98
C TRP A 43 12.46 30.82 14.75
N SER A 44 11.44 31.30 14.03
CA SER A 44 11.17 32.74 13.90
C SER A 44 10.71 33.32 15.25
N LYS A 45 10.04 32.49 16.05
CA LYS A 45 9.68 32.78 17.44
C LYS A 45 9.96 31.55 18.30
N PRO A 46 10.76 31.66 19.37
CA PRO A 46 11.03 30.54 20.27
C PRO A 46 9.76 30.00 20.95
N PHE A 47 9.67 28.69 21.11
CA PHE A 47 8.65 28.04 21.94
C PHE A 47 8.95 28.19 23.43
N GLN A 48 7.90 28.14 24.26
CA GLN A 48 8.02 28.14 25.73
C GLN A 48 7.70 26.76 26.31
N THR A 49 6.62 26.14 25.84
CA THR A 49 6.22 24.78 26.27
C THR A 49 6.68 23.73 25.27
N VAL A 50 7.47 22.75 25.73
CA VAL A 50 8.05 21.70 24.87
C VAL A 50 7.03 20.64 24.49
N GLN A 51 6.20 20.17 25.43
CA GLN A 51 5.12 19.24 25.17
C GLN A 51 3.88 19.57 26.01
N SER A 52 2.71 19.20 25.51
CA SER A 52 1.43 19.28 26.22
C SER A 52 0.48 18.18 25.74
N GLY A 53 -0.58 17.93 26.50
CA GLY A 53 -1.59 16.92 26.18
C GLY A 53 -1.18 15.48 26.54
N SER A 54 -2.00 14.52 26.11
CA SER A 54 -1.82 13.10 26.42
C SER A 54 -2.36 12.18 25.33
N LEU A 55 -1.89 10.93 25.31
CA LEU A 55 -2.45 9.89 24.43
C LEU A 55 -3.90 9.51 24.81
N LYS A 56 -4.30 9.73 26.06
CA LYS A 56 -5.65 9.39 26.51
C LYS A 56 -6.69 10.34 25.93
N GLU A 57 -6.42 11.63 26.00
CA GLU A 57 -7.33 12.68 25.51
C GLU A 57 -7.12 12.96 24.01
N GLY A 58 -5.97 12.56 23.45
CA GLY A 58 -5.66 12.71 22.03
C GLY A 58 -5.30 14.16 21.62
N ASP A 59 -4.89 14.97 22.58
CA ASP A 59 -4.63 16.41 22.47
C ASP A 59 -3.12 16.75 22.50
N VAL A 60 -2.28 15.81 22.07
CA VAL A 60 -0.82 15.95 22.08
C VAL A 60 -0.36 17.12 21.23
N ALA A 61 0.50 17.97 21.80
CA ALA A 61 1.15 19.07 21.11
C ALA A 61 2.62 19.21 21.53
N TRP A 62 3.46 19.75 20.65
CA TRP A 62 4.88 19.96 20.84
C TRP A 62 5.32 21.35 20.39
N PHE A 63 6.18 21.99 21.20
CA PHE A 63 6.77 23.31 20.95
C PHE A 63 5.70 24.41 20.78
N LEU A 64 4.76 24.46 21.71
CA LEU A 64 3.72 25.50 21.73
C LEU A 64 4.34 26.90 21.77
N GLU A 65 3.56 27.90 21.37
CA GLU A 65 3.97 29.30 21.17
C GLU A 65 5.06 29.53 20.09
N GLY A 66 5.80 28.48 19.74
CA GLY A 66 6.88 28.50 18.77
C GLY A 66 6.34 28.68 17.36
N GLU A 67 7.03 29.52 16.61
CA GLU A 67 6.76 29.71 15.20
C GLU A 67 8.02 29.44 14.39
N LEU A 68 7.82 28.84 13.23
CA LEU A 68 8.87 28.49 12.29
C LEU A 68 8.34 28.54 10.85
N ASN A 69 9.21 28.27 9.90
CA ASN A 69 8.80 27.92 8.54
C ASN A 69 9.61 26.70 8.10
N VAL A 70 8.92 25.67 7.61
CA VAL A 70 9.56 24.40 7.21
C VAL A 70 10.43 24.58 5.97
N SER A 71 9.98 25.35 4.97
CA SER A 71 10.77 25.67 3.78
C SER A 71 12.04 26.45 4.13
N PHE A 72 11.97 27.42 5.05
CA PHE A 72 13.15 28.17 5.52
C PHE A 72 14.22 27.25 6.14
N ASN A 73 13.79 26.29 6.97
CA ASN A 73 14.67 25.31 7.59
C ASN A 73 15.31 24.35 6.57
N CYS A 74 14.57 24.03 5.51
CA CYS A 74 15.02 23.12 4.46
C CYS A 74 15.85 23.80 3.36
N ILE A 75 15.73 25.13 3.19
CA ILE A 75 16.30 25.81 2.03
C ILE A 75 17.03 27.09 2.44
N ASP A 76 16.31 28.13 2.88
CA ASP A 76 16.83 29.49 2.99
C ASP A 76 18.09 29.57 3.86
N ARG A 77 18.09 28.96 5.05
CA ARG A 77 19.26 28.99 5.94
C ARG A 77 20.51 28.36 5.32
N HIS A 78 20.32 27.37 4.46
CA HIS A 78 21.40 26.66 3.74
C HIS A 78 21.80 27.39 2.47
N ALA A 79 20.84 27.95 1.72
CA ALA A 79 21.11 28.78 0.55
C ALA A 79 21.86 30.06 0.91
N LEU A 80 21.63 30.61 2.11
CA LEU A 80 22.37 31.76 2.64
C LEU A 80 23.81 31.38 3.06
N ALA A 81 24.02 30.18 3.60
CA ALA A 81 25.32 29.73 4.09
C ALA A 81 26.20 29.10 2.99
N THR A 82 25.61 28.24 2.16
CA THR A 82 26.26 27.44 1.12
C THR A 82 25.40 27.38 -0.15
N PRO A 83 25.25 28.51 -0.89
CA PRO A 83 24.34 28.61 -2.04
C PRO A 83 24.61 27.59 -3.14
N ASP A 84 25.89 27.34 -3.44
CA ASP A 84 26.34 26.47 -4.54
C ASP A 84 26.34 24.97 -4.19
N LYS A 85 26.08 24.63 -2.92
CA LYS A 85 25.99 23.23 -2.50
C LYS A 85 24.79 22.57 -3.19
N ILE A 86 24.98 21.37 -3.72
CA ILE A 86 23.89 20.60 -4.33
C ILE A 86 22.90 20.18 -3.26
N ALA A 87 21.65 20.59 -3.40
CA ALA A 87 20.54 20.16 -2.56
C ALA A 87 19.93 18.86 -3.09
N ILE A 88 19.69 18.79 -4.40
CA ILE A 88 19.03 17.65 -5.05
C ILE A 88 19.86 17.17 -6.23
N ILE A 89 20.14 15.86 -6.26
CA ILE A 89 20.57 15.16 -7.46
C ILE A 89 19.34 14.42 -8.00
N HIS A 90 18.81 14.87 -9.13
CA HIS A 90 17.75 14.15 -9.83
C HIS A 90 18.36 13.24 -10.89
N GLU A 91 18.18 11.94 -10.69
CA GLU A 91 18.52 10.88 -11.63
C GLU A 91 17.23 10.48 -12.36
N GLY A 92 17.08 10.94 -13.60
CA GLY A 92 15.89 10.72 -14.42
C GLY A 92 15.70 9.26 -14.86
N ASP A 93 14.57 8.97 -15.49
CA ASP A 93 14.26 7.61 -15.93
C ASP A 93 15.32 7.05 -16.89
N GLU A 94 15.80 7.88 -17.83
CA GLU A 94 16.95 7.59 -18.67
C GLU A 94 18.27 7.94 -17.96
N PRO A 95 19.27 7.04 -17.88
CA PRO A 95 20.51 7.25 -17.11
C PRO A 95 21.26 8.56 -17.38
N ASP A 96 21.22 9.07 -18.60
CA ASP A 96 21.97 10.29 -18.95
C ASP A 96 21.22 11.59 -18.61
N ASN A 97 19.98 11.51 -18.14
CA ASN A 97 19.19 12.67 -17.77
C ASN A 97 19.37 13.00 -16.27
N VAL A 98 20.45 13.72 -15.96
CA VAL A 98 20.77 14.15 -14.59
C VAL A 98 20.61 15.65 -14.44
N ARG A 99 19.91 16.07 -13.38
CA ARG A 99 19.89 17.48 -12.93
C ARG A 99 20.52 17.57 -11.55
N LYS A 100 21.49 18.46 -11.38
CA LYS A 100 22.04 18.82 -10.07
C LYS A 100 21.52 20.20 -9.73
N ILE A 101 20.77 20.31 -8.65
CA ILE A 101 20.09 21.54 -8.23
C ILE A 101 20.77 22.04 -6.97
N THR A 102 21.32 23.25 -7.03
CA THR A 102 21.94 23.89 -5.87
C THR A 102 20.89 24.36 -4.86
N TYR A 103 21.29 24.66 -3.62
CA TYR A 103 20.41 25.28 -2.64
C TYR A 103 19.88 26.65 -3.11
N GLN A 104 20.70 27.42 -3.83
CA GLN A 104 20.26 28.69 -4.40
C GLN A 104 19.21 28.50 -5.50
N GLU A 105 19.40 27.54 -6.42
CA GLU A 105 18.43 27.22 -7.47
C GLU A 105 17.12 26.69 -6.85
N LEU A 106 17.22 25.79 -5.86
CA LEU A 106 16.07 25.27 -5.12
C LEU A 106 15.28 26.41 -4.46
N LEU A 107 15.95 27.37 -3.82
CA LEU A 107 15.31 28.54 -3.23
C LEU A 107 14.53 29.34 -4.26
N GLN A 108 15.14 29.63 -5.41
CA GLN A 108 14.51 30.42 -6.45
C GLN A 108 13.29 29.72 -7.04
N GLU A 109 13.40 28.44 -7.37
CA GLU A 109 12.29 27.65 -7.93
C GLU A 109 11.13 27.52 -6.92
N VAL A 110 11.42 27.19 -5.66
CA VAL A 110 10.39 27.11 -4.61
C VAL A 110 9.72 28.47 -4.39
N CYS A 111 10.48 29.56 -4.41
CA CYS A 111 9.93 30.91 -4.26
C CYS A 111 9.06 31.34 -5.44
N ARG A 112 9.46 31.02 -6.68
CA ARG A 112 8.63 31.27 -7.87
C ARG A 112 7.31 30.53 -7.75
N LEU A 113 7.36 29.23 -7.44
CA LEU A 113 6.16 28.42 -7.31
C LEU A 113 5.26 28.89 -6.15
N ALA A 114 5.84 29.27 -5.01
CA ALA A 114 5.10 29.84 -3.90
C ALA A 114 4.35 31.12 -4.32
N ASN A 115 5.00 32.02 -5.08
CA ASN A 115 4.35 33.21 -5.63
C ASN A 115 3.25 32.86 -6.65
N VAL A 116 3.43 31.82 -7.47
CA VAL A 116 2.38 31.31 -8.37
C VAL A 116 1.17 30.85 -7.56
N LEU A 117 1.36 30.00 -6.55
CA LEU A 117 0.26 29.54 -5.69
C LEU A 117 -0.47 30.69 -5.00
N VAL A 118 0.25 31.69 -4.51
CA VAL A 118 -0.34 32.91 -3.93
C VAL A 118 -1.16 33.69 -4.96
N SER A 119 -0.71 33.75 -6.22
CA SER A 119 -1.46 34.40 -7.32
C SER A 119 -2.72 33.64 -7.72
N LEU A 120 -2.76 32.32 -7.49
CA LEU A 120 -3.95 31.46 -7.60
C LEU A 120 -4.81 31.48 -6.33
N ASP A 121 -4.64 32.49 -5.49
CA ASP A 121 -5.39 32.69 -4.25
C ASP A 121 -5.24 31.57 -3.21
N VAL A 122 -4.17 30.78 -3.26
CA VAL A 122 -3.84 29.82 -2.19
C VAL A 122 -3.34 30.59 -0.96
N ARG A 123 -3.90 30.28 0.20
CA ARG A 123 -3.58 30.90 1.49
C ARG A 123 -3.11 29.87 2.52
N LYS A 124 -2.59 30.35 3.64
CA LYS A 124 -2.25 29.51 4.80
C LYS A 124 -3.48 28.70 5.23
N GLY A 125 -3.31 27.38 5.37
CA GLY A 125 -4.37 26.44 5.72
C GLY A 125 -5.14 25.85 4.54
N ASP A 126 -4.99 26.39 3.33
CA ASP A 126 -5.61 25.80 2.13
C ASP A 126 -4.93 24.48 1.74
N ASN A 127 -5.73 23.54 1.24
CA ASN A 127 -5.23 22.25 0.78
C ASN A 127 -4.86 22.29 -0.71
N VAL A 128 -3.68 21.75 -1.03
CA VAL A 128 -3.17 21.64 -2.40
C VAL A 128 -2.88 20.18 -2.73
N ALA A 129 -3.50 19.63 -3.76
CA ALA A 129 -3.26 18.26 -4.19
C ALA A 129 -2.03 18.20 -5.12
N ILE A 130 -1.12 17.25 -4.88
CA ILE A 130 0.07 17.04 -5.71
C ILE A 130 0.01 15.63 -6.29
N TYR A 131 -0.16 15.53 -7.61
CA TYR A 131 -0.20 14.26 -8.36
C TYR A 131 0.89 14.29 -9.44
N MET A 132 2.13 14.16 -8.98
CA MET A 132 3.35 14.38 -9.77
C MET A 132 4.21 13.11 -9.86
N PRO A 133 4.93 12.89 -10.97
CA PRO A 133 6.00 11.89 -11.02
C PRO A 133 7.20 12.29 -10.13
N MET A 134 8.20 11.42 -10.07
CA MET A 134 9.43 11.59 -9.27
C MET A 134 10.42 12.58 -9.91
N VAL A 135 10.00 13.84 -10.04
CA VAL A 135 10.76 14.94 -10.67
C VAL A 135 11.00 16.08 -9.66
N PRO A 136 12.01 16.95 -9.85
CA PRO A 136 12.33 18.02 -8.91
C PRO A 136 11.14 18.93 -8.58
N GLU A 137 10.27 19.16 -9.56
CA GLU A 137 9.08 20.00 -9.43
C GLU A 137 8.08 19.44 -8.40
N ALA A 138 8.07 18.12 -8.15
CA ALA A 138 7.29 17.54 -7.05
C ALA A 138 7.82 17.98 -5.67
N VAL A 139 9.15 18.03 -5.53
CA VAL A 139 9.82 18.54 -4.32
C VAL A 139 9.58 20.05 -4.18
N TYR A 140 9.64 20.79 -5.29
CA TYR A 140 9.35 22.23 -5.30
C TYR A 140 7.92 22.49 -4.83
N ALA A 141 6.95 21.70 -5.30
CA ALA A 141 5.55 21.79 -4.89
C ALA A 141 5.36 21.61 -3.38
N MET A 142 5.92 20.54 -2.80
CA MET A 142 5.82 20.27 -1.35
C MET A 142 6.41 21.42 -0.52
N LEU A 143 7.59 21.93 -0.94
CA LEU A 143 8.28 23.01 -0.23
C LEU A 143 7.61 24.37 -0.43
N ALA A 144 7.02 24.64 -1.60
CA ALA A 144 6.28 25.88 -1.88
C ALA A 144 4.98 25.95 -1.06
N CYS A 145 4.24 24.85 -0.94
CA CYS A 145 3.09 24.76 -0.04
C CYS A 145 3.50 25.03 1.41
N ALA A 146 4.54 24.34 1.89
CA ALA A 146 5.09 24.54 3.24
C ALA A 146 5.60 25.97 3.46
N ARG A 147 6.10 26.64 2.42
CA ARG A 147 6.59 28.02 2.48
C ARG A 147 5.49 29.03 2.80
N ILE A 148 4.32 28.87 2.19
CA ILE A 148 3.18 29.77 2.35
C ILE A 148 2.19 29.31 3.44
N GLY A 149 2.51 28.21 4.13
CA GLY A 149 1.65 27.60 5.14
C GLY A 149 0.41 26.89 4.58
N ALA A 150 0.42 26.55 3.29
CA ALA A 150 -0.60 25.69 2.69
C ALA A 150 -0.32 24.23 3.05
N VAL A 151 -1.36 23.43 3.11
CA VAL A 151 -1.30 22.02 3.49
C VAL A 151 -1.30 21.18 2.21
N HIS A 152 -0.15 20.61 1.86
CA HIS A 152 -0.11 19.77 0.66
C HIS A 152 -0.64 18.36 0.95
N SER A 153 -1.21 17.74 -0.09
CA SER A 153 -1.71 16.37 -0.08
C SER A 153 -1.13 15.66 -1.30
N VAL A 154 0.00 14.97 -1.11
CA VAL A 154 0.63 14.21 -2.19
C VAL A 154 -0.13 12.91 -2.41
N VAL A 155 -0.46 12.65 -3.67
CA VAL A 155 -1.13 11.44 -4.13
C VAL A 155 -0.18 10.73 -5.10
N PHE A 156 0.16 9.49 -4.79
CA PHE A 156 1.05 8.68 -5.63
C PHE A 156 0.57 8.63 -7.08
N ALA A 157 1.45 8.99 -8.03
CA ALA A 157 1.14 9.09 -9.46
C ALA A 157 0.73 7.76 -10.14
N GLY A 158 0.73 6.65 -9.40
CA GLY A 158 0.19 5.38 -9.86
C GLY A 158 -1.27 5.10 -9.45
N PHE A 159 -1.91 5.98 -8.66
CA PHE A 159 -3.32 5.81 -8.29
C PHE A 159 -4.28 6.12 -9.44
N SER A 160 -5.47 5.52 -9.41
CA SER A 160 -6.54 5.80 -10.37
C SER A 160 -7.22 7.16 -10.16
N SER A 161 -8.06 7.53 -11.13
CA SER A 161 -8.91 8.73 -11.10
C SER A 161 -9.85 8.75 -9.89
N GLU A 162 -10.42 7.62 -9.51
CA GLU A 162 -11.34 7.50 -8.37
C GLU A 162 -10.58 7.71 -7.06
N SER A 163 -9.42 7.06 -6.94
CA SER A 163 -8.56 7.21 -5.77
C SER A 163 -8.06 8.65 -5.61
N LEU A 164 -7.74 9.35 -6.71
CA LEU A 164 -7.40 10.77 -6.69
C LEU A 164 -8.60 11.65 -6.31
N ARG A 165 -9.76 11.44 -6.95
CA ARG A 165 -11.01 12.17 -6.69
C ARG A 165 -11.39 12.12 -5.22
N ASP A 166 -11.39 10.92 -4.62
CA ASP A 166 -11.84 10.73 -3.24
C ASP A 166 -10.96 11.50 -2.25
N ARG A 167 -9.65 11.57 -2.52
CA ARG A 167 -8.68 12.33 -1.72
C ARG A 167 -8.85 13.83 -1.90
N ILE A 168 -9.03 14.31 -3.13
CA ILE A 168 -9.31 15.72 -3.43
C ILE A 168 -10.58 16.18 -2.70
N ASN A 169 -11.64 15.38 -2.77
CA ASN A 169 -12.93 15.71 -2.15
C ASN A 169 -12.87 15.71 -0.62
N ASP A 170 -12.15 14.77 -0.02
CA ASP A 170 -11.98 14.70 1.43
C ASP A 170 -11.19 15.90 1.98
N CYS A 171 -10.06 16.26 1.34
CA CYS A 171 -9.30 17.44 1.74
C CYS A 171 -9.85 18.75 1.19
N LYS A 172 -10.83 18.71 0.28
CA LYS A 172 -11.34 19.91 -0.41
C LYS A 172 -10.22 20.74 -1.03
N ALA A 173 -9.26 20.07 -1.70
CA ALA A 173 -8.19 20.79 -2.38
C ALA A 173 -8.78 21.77 -3.41
N ARG A 174 -8.12 22.93 -3.57
CA ARG A 174 -8.50 23.97 -4.55
C ARG A 174 -7.64 23.95 -5.81
N VAL A 175 -6.40 23.45 -5.69
CA VAL A 175 -5.43 23.40 -6.78
C VAL A 175 -4.86 21.98 -6.88
N VAL A 176 -4.74 21.47 -8.10
CA VAL A 176 -3.96 20.24 -8.41
C VAL A 176 -2.68 20.60 -9.12
N LEU A 177 -1.54 20.11 -8.65
CA LEU A 177 -0.26 20.17 -9.35
C LEU A 177 -0.02 18.80 -9.99
N THR A 178 0.19 18.76 -11.31
CA THR A 178 0.41 17.52 -12.06
C THR A 178 1.34 17.72 -13.24
N ALA A 179 1.62 16.65 -14.01
CA ALA A 179 2.37 16.70 -15.26
C ALA A 179 1.48 16.25 -16.43
N ASP A 180 1.89 16.60 -17.65
CA ASP A 180 1.33 16.03 -18.88
C ASP A 180 1.37 14.48 -18.82
N GLU A 181 2.57 13.92 -18.66
CA GLU A 181 2.81 12.50 -18.40
C GLU A 181 4.01 12.31 -17.45
N GLY A 182 4.02 11.21 -16.69
CA GLY A 182 5.21 10.72 -16.00
C GLY A 182 6.03 9.77 -16.88
N ARG A 183 7.33 9.63 -16.58
CA ARG A 183 8.20 8.59 -17.16
C ARG A 183 8.67 7.65 -16.05
N ARG A 184 8.56 6.33 -16.26
CA ARG A 184 9.04 5.33 -15.31
C ARG A 184 9.28 3.99 -15.97
N GLY A 185 10.50 3.48 -15.85
CA GLY A 185 10.91 2.20 -16.43
C GLY A 185 10.76 2.15 -17.96
N GLY A 186 11.03 3.26 -18.64
CA GLY A 186 10.86 3.41 -20.09
C GLY A 186 9.42 3.61 -20.56
N LYS A 187 8.44 3.66 -19.65
CA LYS A 187 7.01 3.79 -19.96
C LYS A 187 6.47 5.16 -19.59
N ASN A 188 5.47 5.61 -20.35
CA ASN A 188 4.70 6.82 -20.01
C ASN A 188 3.56 6.48 -19.04
N ILE A 189 3.30 7.38 -18.11
CA ILE A 189 2.16 7.34 -17.19
C ILE A 189 1.28 8.55 -17.52
N ALA A 190 0.05 8.33 -17.98
CA ALA A 190 -0.84 9.39 -18.46
C ALA A 190 -1.48 10.21 -17.31
N THR A 191 -0.65 10.92 -16.53
CA THR A 191 -1.06 11.65 -15.32
C THR A 191 -2.16 12.67 -15.60
N LYS A 192 -2.04 13.49 -16.65
CA LYS A 192 -3.05 14.50 -16.98
C LYS A 192 -4.42 13.89 -17.30
N ARG A 193 -4.46 12.76 -18.01
CA ARG A 193 -5.72 12.07 -18.34
C ARG A 193 -6.42 11.55 -17.09
N ILE A 194 -5.66 11.00 -16.15
CA ILE A 194 -6.18 10.53 -14.85
C ILE A 194 -6.73 11.72 -14.04
N VAL A 195 -6.01 12.84 -14.03
CA VAL A 195 -6.47 14.07 -13.39
C VAL A 195 -7.78 14.55 -14.03
N ASP A 196 -7.85 14.69 -15.36
CA ASP A 196 -9.08 15.14 -16.03
C ASP A 196 -10.30 14.25 -15.71
N GLU A 197 -10.12 12.94 -15.64
CA GLU A 197 -11.18 12.02 -15.27
C GLU A 197 -11.62 12.23 -13.81
N ALA A 198 -10.67 12.36 -12.88
CA ALA A 198 -10.97 12.66 -11.48
C ALA A 198 -11.74 13.98 -11.34
N LEU A 199 -11.32 15.01 -12.09
CA LEU A 199 -11.85 16.37 -11.98
C LEU A 199 -13.30 16.52 -12.41
N LYS A 200 -13.87 15.56 -13.16
CA LYS A 200 -15.31 15.53 -13.46
C LYS A 200 -16.18 15.52 -12.20
N ASN A 201 -15.65 15.02 -11.08
CA ASN A 201 -16.38 14.85 -9.82
C ASN A 201 -15.65 15.48 -8.62
N THR A 202 -14.86 16.54 -8.84
CA THR A 202 -14.21 17.31 -7.77
C THR A 202 -14.51 18.80 -7.91
N PRO A 203 -15.68 19.28 -7.41
CA PRO A 203 -16.14 20.64 -7.65
C PRO A 203 -15.30 21.72 -6.97
N THR A 204 -14.40 21.36 -6.05
CA THR A 204 -13.55 22.31 -5.31
C THR A 204 -12.32 22.76 -6.11
N ILE A 205 -11.96 22.06 -7.18
CA ILE A 205 -10.76 22.39 -7.96
C ILE A 205 -11.02 23.58 -8.88
N GLU A 206 -10.29 24.66 -8.64
CA GLU A 206 -10.33 25.90 -9.40
C GLU A 206 -9.23 25.91 -10.48
N HIS A 207 -8.04 25.40 -10.15
CA HIS A 207 -6.88 25.45 -11.03
C HIS A 207 -6.09 24.13 -11.07
N VAL A 208 -5.51 23.84 -12.23
CA VAL A 208 -4.58 22.73 -12.45
C VAL A 208 -3.27 23.30 -12.99
N LEU A 209 -2.20 23.20 -12.21
CA LEU A 209 -0.87 23.61 -12.64
C LEU A 209 -0.13 22.40 -13.23
N MET A 210 0.11 22.43 -14.54
CA MET A 210 0.61 21.30 -15.31
C MET A 210 2.06 21.48 -15.76
N LEU A 211 2.94 20.59 -15.31
CA LEU A 211 4.32 20.46 -15.80
C LEU A 211 4.33 19.82 -17.19
N ARG A 212 5.13 20.38 -18.09
CA ARG A 212 5.48 19.75 -19.37
C ARG A 212 6.70 18.85 -19.17
N ARG A 213 6.48 17.58 -18.85
CA ARG A 213 7.53 16.58 -18.56
C ARG A 213 7.93 15.79 -19.81
N THR A 214 6.96 15.42 -20.66
CA THR A 214 7.24 14.69 -21.91
C THR A 214 7.03 15.54 -23.15
N GLY A 215 6.16 16.55 -23.07
CA GLY A 215 5.74 17.34 -24.23
C GLY A 215 4.69 16.62 -25.10
N SER A 216 4.11 15.53 -24.61
CA SER A 216 3.02 14.82 -25.28
C SER A 216 1.79 15.71 -25.43
N GLU A 217 1.03 15.51 -26.51
CA GLU A 217 -0.28 16.16 -26.68
C GLU A 217 -1.28 15.57 -25.67
N VAL A 218 -1.68 16.40 -24.70
CA VAL A 218 -2.65 16.07 -23.67
C VAL A 218 -3.82 17.05 -23.70
N PRO A 219 -5.03 16.64 -23.26
CA PRO A 219 -6.16 17.56 -23.16
C PRO A 219 -5.82 18.75 -22.25
N PHE A 220 -6.25 19.94 -22.64
CA PHE A 220 -6.03 21.18 -21.90
C PHE A 220 -7.34 21.96 -21.81
N THR A 221 -7.81 22.24 -20.61
CA THR A 221 -9.07 22.96 -20.35
C THR A 221 -8.77 24.45 -20.12
N PRO A 222 -9.13 25.36 -21.05
CA PRO A 222 -8.86 26.78 -20.90
C PRO A 222 -9.49 27.37 -19.63
N GLY A 223 -8.75 28.27 -18.96
CA GLY A 223 -9.17 28.92 -17.71
C GLY A 223 -8.90 28.11 -16.43
N ARG A 224 -8.96 26.77 -16.49
CA ARG A 224 -8.64 25.87 -15.37
C ARG A 224 -7.18 25.41 -15.41
N ASP A 225 -6.73 24.92 -16.56
CA ASP A 225 -5.40 24.36 -16.74
C ASP A 225 -4.39 25.47 -17.06
N LEU A 226 -3.23 25.42 -16.41
CA LEU A 226 -2.15 26.41 -16.53
C LEU A 226 -0.82 25.69 -16.71
N TRP A 227 0.00 26.14 -17.67
CA TRP A 227 1.34 25.58 -17.85
C TRP A 227 2.31 26.07 -16.76
N TRP A 228 2.95 25.12 -16.07
CA TRP A 228 3.91 25.37 -15.00
C TRP A 228 5.00 26.37 -15.41
N HIS A 229 5.67 26.11 -16.54
CA HIS A 229 6.79 26.93 -17.00
C HIS A 229 6.38 28.37 -17.37
N GLU A 230 5.16 28.57 -17.88
CA GLU A 230 4.63 29.90 -18.20
C GLU A 230 4.32 30.69 -16.93
N GLN A 231 3.72 30.04 -15.92
CA GLN A 231 3.42 30.69 -14.64
C GLN A 231 4.71 31.03 -13.89
N MET A 232 5.68 30.12 -13.88
CA MET A 232 6.98 30.31 -13.22
C MET A 232 7.80 31.44 -13.84
N ALA A 233 7.77 31.61 -15.16
CA ALA A 233 8.54 32.65 -15.87
C ALA A 233 8.14 34.08 -15.44
N ASN A 234 6.88 34.27 -15.04
CA ASN A 234 6.34 35.55 -14.60
C ASN A 234 6.47 35.77 -13.09
N ALA A 235 6.85 34.75 -12.33
CA ALA A 235 6.93 34.81 -10.87
C ALA A 235 8.29 35.33 -10.40
N ARG A 236 8.26 36.11 -9.31
CA ARG A 236 9.50 36.60 -8.68
C ARG A 236 10.28 35.45 -8.03
N PRO A 237 11.62 35.47 -8.09
CA PRO A 237 12.48 34.40 -7.56
C PRO A 237 12.65 34.41 -6.04
N TYR A 238 11.92 35.29 -5.33
CA TYR A 238 11.87 35.30 -3.87
C TYR A 238 10.43 35.51 -3.41
N CYS A 239 10.02 34.70 -2.44
CA CYS A 239 8.74 34.77 -1.76
C CYS A 239 9.04 34.77 -0.26
N PRO A 240 8.62 35.76 0.54
CA PRO A 240 8.86 35.73 1.98
C PRO A 240 8.22 34.49 2.63
N PRO A 241 8.94 33.74 3.49
CA PRO A 241 8.36 32.58 4.17
C PRO A 241 7.28 33.02 5.18
N THR A 242 6.13 32.35 5.17
CA THR A 242 5.04 32.60 6.12
C THR A 242 5.35 31.92 7.46
N SER A 243 5.35 32.68 8.56
CA SER A 243 5.48 32.12 9.92
C SER A 243 4.27 31.24 10.23
N VAL A 244 4.51 29.98 10.60
CA VAL A 244 3.48 29.03 11.03
C VAL A 244 3.74 28.59 12.47
N ASN A 245 2.68 28.32 13.22
CA ASN A 245 2.78 27.72 14.54
C ASN A 245 3.36 26.30 14.42
N SER A 246 4.08 25.84 15.45
CA SER A 246 4.55 24.44 15.50
C SER A 246 3.45 23.42 15.20
N GLU A 247 2.23 23.68 15.67
CA GLU A 247 1.06 22.80 15.50
C GLU A 247 0.18 23.14 14.28
N ASP A 248 0.59 24.08 13.41
CA ASP A 248 -0.09 24.26 12.13
C ASP A 248 0.15 23.02 11.24
N PRO A 249 -0.91 22.49 10.56
CA PRO A 249 -0.78 21.36 9.66
C PRO A 249 0.23 21.64 8.54
N LEU A 250 1.14 20.70 8.31
CA LEU A 250 2.13 20.76 7.23
C LEU A 250 1.63 20.03 5.98
N PHE A 251 1.11 18.82 6.17
CA PHE A 251 0.62 18.00 5.08
C PHE A 251 -0.45 17.00 5.53
N LEU A 252 -1.19 16.52 4.53
CA LEU A 252 -2.08 15.37 4.61
C LEU A 252 -1.47 14.22 3.82
N LEU A 253 -1.45 13.02 4.39
CA LEU A 253 -1.07 11.83 3.64
C LEU A 253 -2.10 10.72 3.80
N TYR A 254 -2.72 10.36 2.69
CA TYR A 254 -3.84 9.43 2.67
C TYR A 254 -3.40 7.96 2.77
N THR A 255 -3.81 7.27 3.83
CA THR A 255 -3.56 5.84 4.03
C THR A 255 -4.82 5.00 3.82
N SER A 256 -4.64 3.75 3.39
CA SER A 256 -5.75 2.78 3.27
C SER A 256 -6.20 2.33 4.65
N GLY A 257 -7.44 2.64 5.04
CA GLY A 257 -8.06 2.10 6.26
C GLY A 257 -8.67 0.72 6.04
N SER A 258 -8.83 -0.05 7.13
CA SER A 258 -9.56 -1.34 7.13
C SER A 258 -11.01 -1.20 6.66
N THR A 259 -11.60 -0.02 6.83
CA THR A 259 -13.00 0.31 6.51
C THR A 259 -13.23 0.80 5.07
N GLY A 260 -12.21 0.81 4.20
CA GLY A 260 -12.35 1.09 2.76
C GLY A 260 -12.24 2.56 2.33
N THR A 261 -12.59 3.54 3.17
CA THR A 261 -12.40 4.97 2.85
C THR A 261 -10.98 5.46 3.24
N PRO A 262 -10.28 6.22 2.37
CA PRO A 262 -8.96 6.78 2.68
C PRO A 262 -8.95 7.61 3.97
N LYS A 263 -7.85 7.57 4.73
CA LYS A 263 -7.63 8.37 5.94
C LYS A 263 -6.55 9.42 5.68
N GLY A 264 -6.90 10.70 5.65
CA GLY A 264 -5.92 11.78 5.54
C GLY A 264 -5.18 11.97 6.86
N VAL A 265 -4.03 11.32 7.04
CA VAL A 265 -3.20 11.46 8.25
C VAL A 265 -2.61 12.87 8.28
N VAL A 266 -2.77 13.57 9.41
CA VAL A 266 -2.32 14.96 9.59
C VAL A 266 -1.01 15.00 10.37
N HIS A 267 0.02 15.61 9.78
CA HIS A 267 1.26 15.97 10.47
C HIS A 267 1.37 17.49 10.59
N THR A 268 1.88 17.95 11.74
CA THR A 268 2.09 19.37 12.03
C THR A 268 3.55 19.78 11.84
N SER A 269 3.86 21.06 11.88
CA SER A 269 5.12 21.61 11.34
C SER A 269 6.36 21.35 12.21
N GLY A 270 6.35 21.75 13.48
CA GLY A 270 7.56 21.76 14.31
C GLY A 270 7.99 20.37 14.79
N GLY A 271 7.05 19.63 15.38
CA GLY A 271 7.29 18.27 15.89
C GLY A 271 7.71 17.28 14.80
N TYR A 272 7.02 17.30 13.65
CA TYR A 272 7.36 16.47 12.50
C TYR A 272 8.77 16.77 11.98
N LEU A 273 9.08 18.05 11.74
CA LEU A 273 10.37 18.43 11.17
C LEU A 273 11.52 18.06 12.11
N LEU A 274 11.34 18.20 13.43
CA LEU A 274 12.34 17.76 14.40
C LEU A 274 12.61 16.26 14.29
N GLY A 275 11.54 15.45 14.30
CA GLY A 275 11.66 13.99 14.17
C GLY A 275 12.34 13.57 12.88
N ALA A 276 11.95 14.16 11.75
CA ALA A 276 12.57 13.92 10.44
C ALA A 276 14.06 14.28 10.43
N THR A 277 14.41 15.46 10.93
CA THR A 277 15.79 15.98 10.98
C THR A 277 16.68 15.11 11.89
N ALA A 278 16.20 14.81 13.11
CA ALA A 278 16.96 14.04 14.08
C ALA A 278 17.19 12.60 13.63
N THR A 279 16.17 11.96 13.06
CA THR A 279 16.30 10.57 12.59
C THR A 279 17.23 10.47 11.38
N VAL A 280 17.21 11.42 10.43
CA VAL A 280 18.23 11.44 9.36
C VAL A 280 19.64 11.58 9.94
N LYS A 281 19.85 12.55 10.84
CA LYS A 281 21.15 12.81 11.46
C LYS A 281 21.72 11.56 12.15
N TYR A 282 20.93 10.94 13.03
CA TYR A 282 21.43 9.90 13.92
C TYR A 282 21.29 8.48 13.38
N VAL A 283 20.20 8.14 12.67
CA VAL A 283 19.97 6.76 12.18
C VAL A 283 20.82 6.47 10.96
N PHE A 284 21.01 7.46 10.08
CA PHE A 284 21.82 7.30 8.88
C PHE A 284 23.26 7.81 9.07
N ASP A 285 23.61 8.22 10.30
CA ASP A 285 24.89 8.83 10.66
C ASP A 285 25.31 9.85 9.59
N TYR A 286 24.42 10.81 9.33
CA TYR A 286 24.63 11.80 8.28
C TYR A 286 25.60 12.88 8.75
N HIS A 287 26.67 13.06 7.98
CA HIS A 287 27.68 14.10 8.15
C HIS A 287 27.69 15.06 6.97
N GLU A 288 28.33 16.21 7.17
CA GLU A 288 28.49 17.19 6.10
C GLU A 288 29.22 16.57 4.88
N ASN A 289 28.70 16.85 3.68
CA ASN A 289 29.15 16.35 2.38
C ASN A 289 28.76 14.91 2.03
N ASP A 290 27.97 14.25 2.87
CA ASP A 290 27.32 13.01 2.50
C ASP A 290 26.32 13.21 1.36
N ILE A 291 26.22 12.18 0.51
CA ILE A 291 25.21 12.07 -0.55
C ILE A 291 24.23 10.99 -0.12
N TYR A 292 23.06 11.44 0.30
CA TYR A 292 22.01 10.60 0.85
C TYR A 292 21.02 10.19 -0.25
N ALA A 293 20.77 8.89 -0.41
CA ALA A 293 19.83 8.38 -1.40
C ALA A 293 18.71 7.55 -0.75
N CYS A 294 17.49 8.09 -0.77
CA CYS A 294 16.28 7.36 -0.47
C CYS A 294 15.54 7.06 -1.78
N MET A 295 15.35 5.78 -2.08
CA MET A 295 14.75 5.33 -3.35
C MET A 295 13.21 5.24 -3.28
N ALA A 296 12.59 5.82 -2.23
CA ALA A 296 11.15 5.82 -2.06
C ALA A 296 10.48 6.94 -2.87
N ASP A 297 9.23 6.70 -3.28
CA ASP A 297 8.42 7.69 -3.98
C ASP A 297 7.89 8.78 -3.03
N VAL A 298 7.83 10.03 -3.49
CA VAL A 298 7.29 11.19 -2.73
C VAL A 298 5.84 11.00 -2.31
N GLY A 299 5.06 10.16 -2.99
CA GLY A 299 3.69 9.81 -2.63
C GLY A 299 3.53 8.96 -1.37
N TRP A 300 4.64 8.56 -0.73
CA TRP A 300 4.65 7.84 0.54
C TRP A 300 5.35 8.65 1.64
N ILE A 301 5.11 8.27 2.90
CA ILE A 301 5.71 8.96 4.05
C ILE A 301 7.24 8.90 4.02
N THR A 302 7.83 7.81 3.51
CA THR A 302 9.28 7.68 3.33
C THR A 302 9.83 8.76 2.40
N GLY A 303 9.11 9.09 1.33
CA GLY A 303 9.47 10.18 0.43
C GLY A 303 9.32 11.56 1.09
N HIS A 304 8.32 11.75 1.95
CA HIS A 304 8.19 12.99 2.71
C HIS A 304 9.36 13.17 3.69
N THR A 305 9.51 12.22 4.60
CA THR A 305 10.42 12.34 5.75
C THR A 305 11.87 12.19 5.34
N TYR A 306 12.18 11.19 4.52
CA TYR A 306 13.56 10.76 4.26
C TYR A 306 14.10 11.15 2.89
N LEU A 307 13.28 11.57 1.93
CA LEU A 307 13.79 12.11 0.67
C LEU A 307 13.77 13.64 0.65
N VAL A 308 12.72 14.26 1.20
CA VAL A 308 12.53 15.73 1.19
C VAL A 308 12.92 16.36 2.52
N TYR A 309 12.11 16.22 3.57
CA TYR A 309 12.19 17.12 4.72
C TYR A 309 13.43 16.89 5.60
N GLY A 310 13.72 15.65 5.98
CA GLY A 310 14.83 15.33 6.89
C GLY A 310 16.21 15.65 6.30
N PRO A 311 16.54 15.22 5.06
CA PRO A 311 17.83 15.55 4.46
C PRO A 311 17.98 17.05 4.18
N LEU A 312 16.96 17.70 3.60
CA LEU A 312 17.07 19.11 3.24
C LEU A 312 17.14 20.01 4.47
N SER A 313 16.46 19.66 5.57
CA SER A 313 16.61 20.40 6.83
C SER A 313 18.04 20.32 7.38
N LEU A 314 18.79 19.25 7.14
CA LEU A 314 20.21 19.12 7.51
C LEU A 314 21.18 19.76 6.51
N GLY A 315 20.70 20.37 5.43
CA GLY A 315 21.57 20.91 4.40
C GLY A 315 22.21 19.81 3.54
N ALA A 316 21.60 18.62 3.47
CA ALA A 316 22.13 17.47 2.76
C ALA A 316 21.95 17.52 1.24
N THR A 317 22.82 16.79 0.53
CA THR A 317 22.57 16.42 -0.86
C THR A 317 21.67 15.18 -0.90
N SER A 318 20.42 15.34 -1.32
CA SER A 318 19.42 14.27 -1.43
C SER A 318 19.28 13.79 -2.87
N LEU A 319 19.29 12.48 -3.11
CA LEU A 319 19.09 11.90 -4.43
C LEU A 319 17.61 11.58 -4.69
N LEU A 320 17.05 12.19 -5.73
CA LEU A 320 15.71 11.94 -6.26
C LEU A 320 15.80 11.02 -7.48
N PHE A 321 15.24 9.81 -7.38
CA PHE A 321 15.32 8.79 -8.43
C PHE A 321 13.98 8.60 -9.13
N GLU A 322 13.92 8.87 -10.44
CA GLU A 322 12.67 8.80 -11.23
C GLU A 322 12.32 7.37 -11.70
N SER A 323 13.33 6.52 -11.85
CA SER A 323 13.20 5.23 -12.54
C SER A 323 12.74 4.05 -11.65
N THR A 324 12.96 2.83 -12.14
CA THR A 324 12.80 1.58 -11.37
C THR A 324 14.18 0.96 -11.08
N PRO A 325 14.29 0.02 -10.12
CA PRO A 325 15.55 -0.64 -9.80
C PRO A 325 16.17 -1.44 -10.96
N THR A 326 15.37 -1.76 -11.98
CA THR A 326 15.71 -2.72 -13.03
C THR A 326 15.75 -2.13 -14.44
N TYR A 327 15.49 -0.83 -14.60
CA TYR A 327 15.52 -0.17 -15.90
C TYR A 327 16.73 0.78 -16.04
N PRO A 328 17.55 0.67 -17.10
CA PRO A 328 17.42 -0.26 -18.22
C PRO A 328 17.88 -1.68 -17.87
N THR A 329 18.66 -1.85 -16.80
CA THR A 329 19.13 -3.15 -16.32
C THR A 329 19.00 -3.27 -14.80
N PRO A 330 19.07 -4.50 -14.23
CA PRO A 330 19.09 -4.73 -12.78
C PRO A 330 20.29 -4.11 -12.03
N SER A 331 21.24 -3.50 -12.75
CA SER A 331 22.32 -2.73 -12.12
C SER A 331 21.95 -1.29 -11.80
N ARG A 332 20.76 -0.81 -12.17
CA ARG A 332 20.48 0.63 -12.17
C ARG A 332 20.70 1.32 -10.82
N PHE A 333 20.29 0.69 -9.72
CA PHE A 333 20.55 1.23 -8.38
C PHE A 333 22.04 1.33 -8.08
N TRP A 334 22.82 0.32 -8.45
CA TRP A 334 24.24 0.21 -8.19
C TRP A 334 25.05 1.19 -9.05
N GLU A 335 24.69 1.32 -10.32
CA GLU A 335 25.22 2.33 -11.24
C GLU A 335 24.95 3.75 -10.72
N THR A 336 23.76 3.98 -10.15
CA THR A 336 23.41 5.26 -9.53
C THR A 336 24.27 5.55 -8.30
N VAL A 337 24.49 4.54 -7.45
CA VAL A 337 25.39 4.66 -6.28
C VAL A 337 26.82 4.97 -6.70
N GLU A 338 27.36 4.25 -7.68
CA GLU A 338 28.72 4.43 -8.20
C GLU A 338 28.91 5.81 -8.83
N LYS A 339 27.99 6.21 -9.73
CA LYS A 339 28.02 7.47 -10.47
C LYS A 339 27.99 8.69 -9.57
N HIS A 340 27.15 8.67 -8.53
CA HIS A 340 26.97 9.80 -7.62
C HIS A 340 27.75 9.65 -6.31
N ARG A 341 28.53 8.57 -6.14
CA ARG A 341 29.26 8.25 -4.91
C ARG A 341 28.38 8.35 -3.65
N VAL A 342 27.20 7.74 -3.71
CA VAL A 342 26.22 7.74 -2.61
C VAL A 342 26.87 7.17 -1.33
N THR A 343 26.64 7.83 -0.20
CA THR A 343 27.19 7.44 1.11
C THR A 343 26.18 6.71 2.00
N GLN A 344 24.90 7.00 1.83
CA GLN A 344 23.78 6.28 2.46
C GLN A 344 22.74 5.89 1.43
N PHE A 345 22.36 4.62 1.43
CA PHE A 345 21.40 4.08 0.48
C PHE A 345 20.22 3.43 1.21
N TYR A 346 19.01 3.92 0.97
CA TYR A 346 17.81 3.54 1.69
C TYR A 346 16.73 3.05 0.73
N THR A 347 16.30 1.80 0.89
CA THR A 347 15.33 1.16 -0.01
C THR A 347 14.44 0.16 0.71
N ALA A 348 13.43 -0.37 0.02
CA ALA A 348 12.50 -1.33 0.57
C ALA A 348 13.01 -2.78 0.43
N PRO A 349 12.69 -3.69 1.37
CA PRO A 349 12.98 -5.13 1.25
C PRO A 349 12.51 -5.74 -0.07
N THR A 350 11.41 -5.26 -0.64
CA THR A 350 10.93 -5.79 -1.92
C THR A 350 11.89 -5.52 -3.07
N ALA A 351 12.50 -4.34 -3.12
CA ALA A 351 13.51 -4.05 -4.14
C ALA A 351 14.76 -4.93 -3.92
N ILE A 352 15.17 -5.12 -2.65
CA ILE A 352 16.29 -6.00 -2.28
C ILE A 352 16.03 -7.45 -2.75
N ARG A 353 14.85 -8.00 -2.44
CA ARG A 353 14.47 -9.36 -2.86
C ARG A 353 14.40 -9.50 -4.39
N ALA A 354 13.82 -8.51 -5.07
CA ALA A 354 13.72 -8.51 -6.53
C ALA A 354 15.10 -8.51 -7.20
N LEU A 355 16.03 -7.68 -6.72
CA LEU A 355 17.39 -7.61 -7.25
C LEU A 355 18.20 -8.88 -6.91
N ARG A 356 18.11 -9.39 -5.67
CA ARG A 356 18.73 -10.68 -5.29
C ARG A 356 18.31 -11.82 -6.22
N ARG A 357 17.04 -11.88 -6.61
CA ARG A 357 16.51 -12.93 -7.51
C ARG A 357 17.14 -12.89 -8.91
N LEU A 358 17.63 -11.74 -9.36
CA LEU A 358 18.18 -11.54 -10.70
C LEU A 358 19.68 -11.89 -10.81
N GLY A 359 20.31 -12.24 -9.69
CA GLY A 359 21.71 -12.70 -9.62
C GLY A 359 22.70 -11.62 -9.19
N ASP A 360 23.83 -12.08 -8.66
CA ASP A 360 24.84 -11.21 -8.04
C ASP A 360 25.70 -10.45 -9.06
N ASP A 361 25.82 -10.94 -10.30
CA ASP A 361 26.63 -10.31 -11.35
C ASP A 361 26.26 -8.84 -11.61
N TRP A 362 24.99 -8.47 -11.39
CA TRP A 362 24.50 -7.11 -11.56
C TRP A 362 25.02 -6.14 -10.50
N VAL A 363 25.31 -6.61 -9.29
CA VAL A 363 25.85 -5.78 -8.20
C VAL A 363 27.38 -5.85 -8.14
N GLU A 364 27.96 -7.01 -8.43
CA GLU A 364 29.41 -7.24 -8.29
C GLU A 364 30.26 -6.42 -9.28
N LYS A 365 29.69 -6.02 -10.42
CA LYS A 365 30.37 -5.19 -11.43
C LYS A 365 30.43 -3.69 -11.10
N CYS A 366 29.78 -3.21 -10.05
CA CYS A 366 29.72 -1.79 -9.68
C CYS A 366 30.58 -1.45 -8.45
N ASP A 367 31.21 -0.28 -8.43
CA ASP A 367 31.89 0.26 -7.25
C ASP A 367 30.90 0.86 -6.25
N LEU A 368 30.64 0.12 -5.17
CA LEU A 368 29.80 0.54 -4.05
C LEU A 368 30.60 1.02 -2.82
N SER A 369 31.90 1.28 -2.97
CA SER A 369 32.80 1.59 -1.85
C SER A 369 32.50 2.91 -1.13
N SER A 370 31.69 3.80 -1.72
CA SER A 370 31.26 5.04 -1.05
C SER A 370 30.23 4.80 0.06
N LEU A 371 29.51 3.68 0.04
CA LEU A 371 28.46 3.39 1.01
C LEU A 371 29.02 3.12 2.40
N ARG A 372 28.36 3.68 3.42
CA ARG A 372 28.67 3.43 4.84
C ARG A 372 27.48 2.94 5.63
N VAL A 373 26.27 3.40 5.27
CA VAL A 373 25.01 2.95 5.86
C VAL A 373 24.06 2.52 4.75
N ILE A 374 23.49 1.33 4.88
CA ILE A 374 22.45 0.82 4.00
C ILE A 374 21.19 0.54 4.81
N GLY A 375 20.06 1.08 4.39
CA GLY A 375 18.82 1.01 5.15
C GLY A 375 17.74 0.18 4.47
N SER A 376 16.87 -0.41 5.29
CA SER A 376 15.67 -1.18 4.93
C SER A 376 14.43 -0.54 5.55
N VAL A 377 13.32 -0.45 4.79
CA VAL A 377 12.07 0.17 5.26
C VAL A 377 10.80 -0.41 4.66
N GLY A 378 9.74 -0.34 5.46
CA GLY A 378 8.35 -0.45 5.01
C GLY A 378 7.75 -1.84 5.17
N GLU A 379 8.58 -2.86 5.31
CA GLU A 379 8.19 -4.25 5.52
C GLU A 379 9.23 -4.98 6.37
N PRO A 380 8.88 -6.10 7.02
CA PRO A 380 9.88 -7.00 7.59
C PRO A 380 10.86 -7.48 6.51
N ILE A 381 12.16 -7.38 6.81
CA ILE A 381 13.22 -7.97 6.00
C ILE A 381 13.57 -9.35 6.54
N ASN A 382 13.45 -10.39 5.71
CA ASN A 382 13.81 -11.74 6.13
C ASN A 382 15.35 -11.87 6.26
N PRO A 383 15.86 -12.73 7.16
CA PRO A 383 17.30 -12.86 7.42
C PRO A 383 18.15 -13.08 6.17
N GLU A 384 17.72 -13.93 5.23
CA GLU A 384 18.49 -14.17 3.99
C GLU A 384 18.63 -12.94 3.09
N ALA A 385 17.58 -12.11 3.00
CA ALA A 385 17.63 -10.88 2.21
C ALA A 385 18.48 -9.82 2.92
N TRP A 386 18.41 -9.77 4.25
CA TRP A 386 19.27 -8.92 5.08
C TRP A 386 20.74 -9.29 4.91
N GLU A 387 21.07 -10.58 4.98
CA GLU A 387 22.43 -11.09 4.79
C GLU A 387 22.94 -10.77 3.39
N TRP A 388 22.16 -11.06 2.33
CA TRP A 388 22.54 -10.68 0.97
C TRP A 388 22.81 -9.17 0.84
N TYR A 389 21.97 -8.33 1.45
CA TYR A 389 22.15 -6.88 1.41
C TYR A 389 23.43 -6.43 2.14
N TYR A 390 23.71 -7.01 3.31
CA TYR A 390 24.94 -6.76 4.05
C TYR A 390 26.19 -7.22 3.29
N GLU A 391 26.15 -8.42 2.71
CA GLU A 391 27.31 -9.05 2.09
C GLU A 391 27.61 -8.53 0.69
N LYS A 392 26.59 -8.44 -0.18
CA LYS A 392 26.76 -8.12 -1.60
C LYS A 392 26.73 -6.62 -1.88
N VAL A 393 25.78 -5.90 -1.28
CA VAL A 393 25.68 -4.45 -1.44
C VAL A 393 26.61 -3.74 -0.47
N GLY A 394 26.52 -4.08 0.82
CA GLY A 394 27.31 -3.45 1.87
C GLY A 394 28.76 -3.92 1.96
N LYS A 395 29.16 -4.93 1.16
CA LYS A 395 30.50 -5.54 1.15
C LYS A 395 31.03 -5.92 2.54
N LYS A 396 30.13 -6.30 3.47
CA LYS A 396 30.43 -6.58 4.89
C LYS A 396 31.09 -5.40 5.63
N GLN A 397 30.88 -4.20 5.11
CA GLN A 397 31.54 -2.97 5.55
C GLN A 397 30.51 -1.94 6.05
N CYS A 398 29.36 -1.84 5.40
CA CYS A 398 28.28 -0.94 5.79
C CYS A 398 27.51 -1.41 7.04
N ALA A 399 26.99 -0.45 7.82
CA ALA A 399 25.96 -0.73 8.81
C ALA A 399 24.61 -0.93 8.12
N VAL A 400 23.87 -1.97 8.49
CA VAL A 400 22.50 -2.18 7.99
C VAL A 400 21.49 -1.64 9.00
N VAL A 401 20.71 -0.65 8.62
CA VAL A 401 19.66 -0.07 9.47
C VAL A 401 18.28 -0.56 9.04
N ASP A 402 17.72 -1.52 9.77
CA ASP A 402 16.34 -1.93 9.58
C ASP A 402 15.40 -1.02 10.38
N THR A 403 14.60 -0.25 9.66
CA THR A 403 13.88 0.90 10.21
C THR A 403 12.39 0.62 10.30
N TYR A 404 11.88 0.41 11.51
CA TYR A 404 10.45 0.24 11.76
C TYR A 404 9.79 1.55 12.16
N TRP A 405 8.73 1.89 11.41
CA TRP A 405 7.87 3.06 11.61
C TRP A 405 6.68 3.05 10.65
N GLN A 406 5.80 4.06 10.76
CA GLN A 406 4.54 4.12 10.03
C GLN A 406 4.28 5.54 9.52
N THR A 407 3.29 5.71 8.65
CA THR A 407 2.82 7.03 8.23
C THR A 407 2.45 7.89 9.42
N GLU A 408 1.77 7.30 10.40
CA GLU A 408 1.27 7.96 11.60
C GLU A 408 2.36 8.27 12.62
N THR A 409 3.53 7.64 12.54
CA THR A 409 4.65 7.96 13.46
C THR A 409 5.50 9.13 12.98
N GLY A 410 5.38 9.51 11.70
CA GLY A 410 6.08 10.63 11.05
C GLY A 410 7.57 10.38 10.80
N SER A 411 8.28 9.82 11.78
CA SER A 411 9.69 9.44 11.69
C SER A 411 9.93 8.02 12.24
N ILE A 412 11.18 7.56 12.16
CA ILE A 412 11.63 6.22 12.57
C ILE A 412 11.48 6.07 14.08
N ILE A 413 10.93 4.94 14.54
CA ILE A 413 10.65 4.71 15.98
C ILE A 413 11.41 3.53 16.60
N VAL A 414 11.78 2.51 15.82
CA VAL A 414 12.65 1.41 16.26
C VAL A 414 13.67 1.13 15.16
N THR A 415 14.96 1.21 15.48
CA THR A 415 16.06 1.09 14.53
C THR A 415 17.40 0.93 15.24
N PRO A 416 18.40 0.27 14.64
CA PRO A 416 19.77 0.37 15.11
C PRO A 416 20.33 1.76 14.83
N LEU A 417 21.25 2.22 15.69
CA LEU A 417 22.10 3.38 15.42
C LEU A 417 23.50 2.90 15.00
N PRO A 418 24.01 3.29 13.81
CA PRO A 418 25.36 2.94 13.36
C PRO A 418 26.40 3.34 14.41
N GLY A 419 27.35 2.45 14.69
CA GLY A 419 28.41 2.67 15.69
C GLY A 419 28.01 2.36 17.13
N ALA A 420 26.71 2.26 17.46
CA ALA A 420 26.25 1.96 18.82
C ALA A 420 25.52 0.61 18.96
N THR A 421 24.77 0.20 17.95
CA THR A 421 23.90 -0.98 18.03
C THR A 421 24.46 -2.12 17.19
N ALA A 422 24.75 -3.27 17.81
CA ALA A 422 24.97 -4.52 17.08
C ALA A 422 23.64 -4.97 16.46
N THR A 423 23.65 -5.41 15.20
CA THR A 423 22.42 -5.80 14.49
C THR A 423 22.20 -7.30 14.52
N LYS A 424 20.93 -7.72 14.60
CA LYS A 424 20.49 -9.10 14.35
C LYS A 424 19.70 -9.14 13.03
N PRO A 425 20.01 -10.01 12.06
CA PRO A 425 19.31 -10.06 10.78
C PRO A 425 17.79 -10.20 10.95
N GLY A 426 17.03 -9.21 10.45
CA GLY A 426 15.57 -9.16 10.55
C GLY A 426 14.98 -8.54 11.83
N SER A 427 15.82 -8.04 12.75
CA SER A 427 15.38 -7.25 13.91
C SER A 427 15.55 -5.75 13.67
N ALA A 428 14.53 -4.98 14.03
CA ALA A 428 14.60 -3.51 14.09
C ALA A 428 15.43 -3.00 15.29
N THR A 429 15.80 -3.89 16.22
CA THR A 429 16.65 -3.63 17.39
C THR A 429 15.97 -2.81 18.51
N PHE A 430 16.36 -1.56 18.73
CA PHE A 430 15.98 -0.77 19.90
C PHE A 430 15.22 0.51 19.53
N PRO A 431 14.43 1.09 20.45
CA PRO A 431 13.69 2.32 20.18
C PRO A 431 14.58 3.54 19.94
N PHE A 432 14.10 4.44 19.07
CA PHE A 432 14.70 5.75 18.89
C PHE A 432 14.38 6.68 20.08
N PHE A 433 15.02 7.86 20.13
CA PHE A 433 14.83 8.82 21.21
C PHE A 433 13.38 9.27 21.37
N GLY A 434 12.91 9.34 22.62
CA GLY A 434 11.53 9.64 23.02
C GLY A 434 10.53 8.50 22.84
N ILE A 435 10.92 7.39 22.20
CA ILE A 435 10.03 6.26 21.98
C ILE A 435 10.14 5.27 23.14
N GLN A 436 9.02 4.98 23.77
CA GLN A 436 8.89 3.98 24.83
C GLN A 436 7.97 2.85 24.36
N PRO A 437 8.50 1.84 23.65
CA PRO A 437 7.70 0.73 23.15
C PRO A 437 7.35 -0.23 24.28
N VAL A 438 6.12 -0.72 24.25
CA VAL A 438 5.60 -1.77 25.15
C VAL A 438 5.03 -2.91 24.33
N ILE A 439 5.07 -4.12 24.89
CA ILE A 439 4.44 -5.31 24.31
C ILE A 439 3.20 -5.60 25.16
N LEU A 440 2.01 -5.56 24.56
CA LEU A 440 0.75 -5.77 25.26
C LEU A 440 0.21 -7.18 24.96
N ASP A 441 -0.40 -7.80 25.96
CA ASP A 441 -1.22 -8.98 25.75
C ASP A 441 -2.43 -8.61 24.89
N PRO A 442 -2.67 -9.28 23.75
CA PRO A 442 -3.75 -8.92 22.84
C PRO A 442 -5.15 -9.13 23.43
N THR A 443 -5.28 -9.96 24.48
CA THR A 443 -6.56 -10.34 25.09
C THR A 443 -6.87 -9.47 26.30
N THR A 444 -5.91 -9.30 27.22
CA THR A 444 -6.12 -8.53 28.45
C THR A 444 -5.78 -7.05 28.30
N GLY A 445 -4.96 -6.70 27.30
CA GLY A 445 -4.40 -5.35 27.13
C GLY A 445 -3.36 -4.98 28.19
N SER A 446 -2.94 -5.93 29.03
CA SER A 446 -1.91 -5.71 30.05
C SER A 446 -0.52 -5.68 29.42
N GLU A 447 0.39 -4.88 29.97
CA GLU A 447 1.78 -4.87 29.54
C GLU A 447 2.47 -6.19 29.92
N LEU A 448 3.19 -6.76 28.96
CA LEU A 448 4.07 -7.91 29.14
C LEU A 448 5.46 -7.39 29.49
N GLU A 449 5.79 -7.47 30.78
CA GLU A 449 7.07 -7.01 31.33
C GLU A 449 8.23 -7.95 30.99
N GLY A 450 9.45 -7.42 31.02
CA GLY A 450 10.67 -8.21 30.83
C GLY A 450 10.97 -8.58 29.38
N ASN A 451 11.91 -9.50 29.19
CA ASN A 451 12.34 -9.97 27.88
C ASN A 451 11.72 -11.33 27.56
N ASP A 452 11.86 -11.76 26.31
CA ASP A 452 11.28 -13.02 25.78
C ASP A 452 9.74 -13.02 25.79
N VAL A 453 9.17 -11.86 25.44
CA VAL A 453 7.72 -11.64 25.39
C VAL A 453 7.26 -11.34 23.97
N THR A 454 6.07 -11.80 23.61
CA THR A 454 5.46 -11.59 22.30
C THR A 454 4.02 -11.14 22.46
N GLY A 455 3.62 -10.12 21.71
CA GLY A 455 2.28 -9.55 21.78
C GLY A 455 2.10 -8.41 20.79
N VAL A 456 1.25 -7.46 21.15
CA VAL A 456 0.94 -6.27 20.35
C VAL A 456 1.95 -5.18 20.67
N LEU A 457 2.54 -4.57 19.65
CA LEU A 457 3.41 -3.42 19.83
C LEU A 457 2.57 -2.15 20.03
N ALA A 458 2.81 -1.46 21.13
CA ALA A 458 2.26 -0.15 21.41
C ALA A 458 3.36 0.81 21.91
N VAL A 459 3.06 2.10 21.98
CA VAL A 459 3.97 3.11 22.54
C VAL A 459 3.27 3.83 23.68
N SER A 460 3.92 3.92 24.85
CA SER A 460 3.31 4.41 26.09
C SER A 460 3.43 5.92 26.31
N LYS A 461 4.22 6.62 25.50
CA LYS A 461 4.40 8.08 25.57
C LYS A 461 4.28 8.72 24.19
N PRO A 462 3.78 9.96 24.10
CA PRO A 462 3.82 10.72 22.86
C PRO A 462 5.26 11.08 22.46
N TRP A 463 5.47 11.35 21.18
CA TRP A 463 6.75 11.81 20.63
C TRP A 463 6.53 12.95 19.63
N PRO A 464 7.55 13.79 19.32
CA PRO A 464 7.35 15.01 18.56
C PRO A 464 6.64 14.85 17.21
N SER A 465 7.05 13.85 16.42
CA SER A 465 6.61 13.63 15.04
C SER A 465 5.35 12.76 14.89
N MET A 466 4.67 12.39 15.98
CA MET A 466 3.43 11.62 15.88
C MET A 466 2.35 12.40 15.10
N ALA A 467 1.55 11.70 14.30
CA ALA A 467 0.39 12.33 13.65
C ALA A 467 -0.56 12.89 14.72
N ARG A 468 -1.15 14.06 14.43
CA ARG A 468 -2.05 14.74 15.37
C ARG A 468 -3.50 14.29 15.22
N SER A 469 -3.89 13.90 14.01
CA SER A 469 -5.28 13.58 13.72
C SER A 469 -5.44 12.84 12.39
N VAL A 470 -6.68 12.46 12.11
CA VAL A 470 -7.17 12.19 10.76
C VAL A 470 -8.00 13.41 10.33
N TYR A 471 -7.74 13.93 9.14
CA TYR A 471 -8.32 15.15 8.61
C TYR A 471 -9.85 15.09 8.65
N ASN A 472 -10.47 16.16 9.16
CA ASN A 472 -11.93 16.26 9.39
C ASN A 472 -12.57 15.10 10.17
N ASN A 473 -11.79 14.26 10.85
CA ASN A 473 -12.30 13.08 11.56
C ASN A 473 -11.39 12.64 12.71
N HIS A 474 -11.24 13.50 13.72
CA HIS A 474 -10.43 13.20 14.91
C HIS A 474 -10.97 11.99 15.68
N HIS A 475 -12.29 11.75 15.69
CA HIS A 475 -12.86 10.56 16.33
C HIS A 475 -12.32 9.27 15.72
N ARG A 476 -12.19 9.19 14.39
CA ARG A 476 -11.59 8.04 13.71
C ARG A 476 -10.12 7.85 14.10
N TYR A 477 -9.38 8.93 14.34
CA TYR A 477 -8.02 8.85 14.87
C TYR A 477 -8.01 8.23 16.27
N LEU A 478 -8.82 8.74 17.19
CA LEU A 478 -8.93 8.17 18.54
C LEU A 478 -9.31 6.69 18.51
N ASP A 479 -10.37 6.34 17.77
CA ASP A 479 -10.89 4.97 17.65
C ASP A 479 -9.84 4.00 17.08
N THR A 480 -9.04 4.48 16.11
CA THR A 480 -8.06 3.62 15.44
C THR A 480 -6.79 3.44 16.26
N TYR A 481 -6.28 4.50 16.90
CA TYR A 481 -4.91 4.49 17.45
C TYR A 481 -4.85 4.58 18.98
N LEU A 482 -5.81 5.20 19.66
CA LEU A 482 -5.67 5.53 21.09
C LEU A 482 -6.69 4.79 21.99
N LYS A 483 -7.86 4.44 21.46
CA LYS A 483 -8.90 3.68 22.18
C LYS A 483 -8.67 2.17 22.27
N PRO A 484 -8.01 1.48 21.31
CA PRO A 484 -7.82 0.03 21.40
C PRO A 484 -7.13 -0.42 22.69
N TYR A 485 -6.13 0.36 23.13
CA TYR A 485 -5.42 0.16 24.39
C TYR A 485 -5.27 1.51 25.10
N GLN A 486 -6.19 1.79 26.03
CA GLN A 486 -6.24 3.09 26.73
C GLN A 486 -4.90 3.46 27.37
N GLY A 487 -4.44 4.69 27.11
CA GLY A 487 -3.16 5.19 27.58
C GLY A 487 -1.96 4.86 26.68
N TYR A 488 -2.16 4.12 25.59
CA TYR A 488 -1.12 3.75 24.64
C TYR A 488 -1.48 4.16 23.22
N TYR A 489 -0.46 4.39 22.39
CA TYR A 489 -0.61 4.44 20.95
C TYR A 489 -0.50 3.02 20.40
N PHE A 490 -1.58 2.53 19.80
CA PHE A 490 -1.65 1.24 19.13
C PHE A 490 -1.07 1.32 17.72
N THR A 491 -0.01 0.57 17.47
CA THR A 491 0.63 0.53 16.14
C THR A 491 -0.15 -0.33 15.14
N GLY A 492 -0.89 -1.34 15.62
CA GLY A 492 -1.49 -2.36 14.74
C GLY A 492 -0.52 -3.44 14.26
N ASP A 493 0.68 -3.51 14.84
CA ASP A 493 1.70 -4.50 14.54
C ASP A 493 1.99 -5.38 15.76
N GLY A 494 2.25 -6.67 15.51
CA GLY A 494 2.72 -7.61 16.52
C GLY A 494 4.24 -7.54 16.62
N ALA A 495 4.79 -7.73 17.82
CA ALA A 495 6.23 -7.76 18.01
C ALA A 495 6.66 -8.75 19.10
N THR A 496 7.90 -9.21 18.97
CA THR A 496 8.62 -9.97 20.01
C THR A 496 9.75 -9.10 20.55
N ARG A 497 9.88 -8.99 21.87
CA ARG A 497 11.09 -8.48 22.52
C ARG A 497 11.90 -9.68 23.01
N ASP A 498 13.05 -9.92 22.40
CA ASP A 498 13.87 -11.11 22.72
C ASP A 498 14.62 -10.97 24.05
N LYS A 499 15.32 -12.04 24.45
CA LYS A 499 16.12 -12.11 25.70
C LYS A 499 17.14 -10.98 25.87
N ASP A 500 17.63 -10.39 24.78
CA ASP A 500 18.61 -9.30 24.78
C ASP A 500 17.95 -7.92 24.62
N GLY A 501 16.60 -7.87 24.62
CA GLY A 501 15.80 -6.66 24.49
C GLY A 501 15.57 -6.20 23.05
N TYR A 502 15.97 -6.96 22.04
CA TYR A 502 15.77 -6.59 20.63
C TYR A 502 14.31 -6.77 20.23
N ILE A 503 13.79 -5.81 19.47
CA ILE A 503 12.42 -5.81 18.97
C ILE A 503 12.40 -6.42 17.56
N TRP A 504 11.54 -7.42 17.39
CA TRP A 504 11.29 -8.13 16.14
C TRP A 504 9.85 -7.87 15.72
N ILE A 505 9.65 -7.24 14.56
CA ILE A 505 8.32 -6.94 14.04
C ILE A 505 7.77 -8.18 13.35
N ARG A 506 6.63 -8.70 13.84
CA ARG A 506 5.99 -9.94 13.37
C ARG A 506 4.93 -9.70 12.29
N GLY A 507 4.75 -8.45 11.86
CA GLY A 507 3.74 -8.02 10.91
C GLY A 507 2.46 -7.51 11.58
N ARG A 508 1.44 -7.20 10.76
CA ARG A 508 0.17 -6.63 11.24
C ARG A 508 -0.57 -7.63 12.12
N VAL A 509 -1.16 -7.16 13.23
CA VAL A 509 -2.00 -8.03 14.08
C VAL A 509 -3.25 -8.52 13.36
N ASP A 510 -3.74 -7.74 12.38
CA ASP A 510 -4.83 -8.14 11.49
C ASP A 510 -4.44 -9.32 10.58
N ASP A 511 -3.14 -9.57 10.40
CA ASP A 511 -2.54 -10.66 9.62
C ASP A 511 -2.07 -11.85 10.49
N VAL A 512 -2.55 -11.96 11.74
CA VAL A 512 -2.38 -13.14 12.59
C VAL A 512 -3.52 -14.14 12.35
N ILE A 513 -3.18 -15.41 12.16
CA ILE A 513 -4.14 -16.51 11.96
C ILE A 513 -4.30 -17.27 13.26
N ASN A 514 -5.53 -17.57 13.67
CA ASN A 514 -5.83 -18.39 14.84
C ASN A 514 -6.33 -19.77 14.43
N VAL A 515 -5.47 -20.79 14.51
CA VAL A 515 -5.80 -22.18 14.18
C VAL A 515 -5.92 -23.00 15.47
N SER A 516 -7.14 -23.41 15.81
CA SER A 516 -7.42 -24.21 17.03
C SER A 516 -6.83 -23.60 18.31
N GLY A 517 -6.93 -22.27 18.45
CA GLY A 517 -6.39 -21.53 19.60
C GLY A 517 -4.91 -21.14 19.48
N HIS A 518 -4.18 -21.61 18.47
CA HIS A 518 -2.79 -21.24 18.22
C HIS A 518 -2.74 -20.00 17.34
N ARG A 519 -2.20 -18.89 17.89
CA ARG A 519 -2.00 -17.65 17.13
C ARG A 519 -0.68 -17.73 16.37
N LEU A 520 -0.78 -17.67 15.05
CA LEU A 520 0.33 -17.85 14.13
C LEU A 520 0.54 -16.58 13.32
N SER A 521 1.78 -16.08 13.29
CA SER A 521 2.16 -15.03 12.37
C SER A 521 2.24 -15.60 10.96
N THR A 522 1.63 -14.92 10.00
CA THR A 522 1.77 -15.22 8.57
C THR A 522 3.23 -15.18 8.13
N ALA A 523 4.02 -14.24 8.66
CA ALA A 523 5.43 -14.07 8.30
C ALA A 523 6.31 -15.27 8.67
N GLU A 524 6.02 -15.96 9.79
CA GLU A 524 6.78 -17.15 10.18
C GLU A 524 6.52 -18.32 9.23
N ILE A 525 5.26 -18.53 8.83
CA ILE A 525 4.88 -19.57 7.88
C ILE A 525 5.43 -19.26 6.49
N GLU A 526 5.37 -18.00 6.06
CA GLU A 526 5.98 -17.54 4.79
C GLU A 526 7.49 -17.80 4.78
N SER A 527 8.19 -17.49 5.88
CA SER A 527 9.63 -17.73 6.00
C SER A 527 9.97 -19.22 5.92
N ALA A 528 9.17 -20.08 6.58
CA ALA A 528 9.37 -21.53 6.50
C ALA A 528 9.18 -22.08 5.08
N LEU A 529 8.22 -21.54 4.31
CA LEU A 529 8.01 -21.88 2.91
C LEU A 529 9.15 -21.41 2.01
N VAL A 530 9.63 -20.17 2.20
CA VAL A 530 10.72 -19.59 1.39
C VAL A 530 12.06 -20.30 1.60
N GLN A 531 12.28 -20.95 2.75
CA GLN A 531 13.44 -21.83 2.97
C GLN A 531 13.46 -23.05 2.04
N HIS A 532 12.34 -23.40 1.41
CA HIS A 532 12.30 -24.47 0.43
C HIS A 532 13.02 -24.02 -0.86
N HIS A 533 13.98 -24.82 -1.32
CA HIS A 533 14.86 -24.45 -2.44
C HIS A 533 14.13 -24.11 -3.76
N LEU A 534 12.91 -24.61 -3.97
CA LEU A 534 12.08 -24.33 -5.15
C LEU A 534 11.24 -23.04 -5.05
N VAL A 535 11.00 -22.53 -3.83
CA VAL A 535 10.10 -21.38 -3.60
C VAL A 535 10.87 -20.07 -3.79
N ALA A 536 10.27 -19.14 -4.54
CA ALA A 536 10.78 -17.78 -4.69
C ALA A 536 10.15 -16.83 -3.67
N GLU A 537 8.82 -16.84 -3.57
CA GLU A 537 8.06 -16.00 -2.65
C GLU A 537 6.84 -16.77 -2.13
N ALA A 538 6.42 -16.45 -0.91
CA ALA A 538 5.22 -17.00 -0.30
C ALA A 538 4.36 -15.89 0.32
N ALA A 539 3.04 -16.09 0.31
CA ALA A 539 2.09 -15.28 1.06
C ALA A 539 1.11 -16.18 1.77
N VAL A 540 0.85 -15.92 3.05
CA VAL A 540 -0.02 -16.74 3.87
C VAL A 540 -1.20 -15.92 4.37
N VAL A 541 -2.40 -16.50 4.34
CA VAL A 541 -3.63 -15.90 4.85
C VAL A 541 -4.46 -16.92 5.61
N GLY A 542 -5.27 -16.42 6.56
CA GLY A 542 -6.27 -17.24 7.25
C GLY A 542 -7.53 -17.40 6.40
N GLY A 543 -8.00 -18.63 6.26
CA GLY A 543 -9.33 -18.95 5.74
C GLY A 543 -10.26 -19.42 6.86
N ASN A 544 -11.57 -19.22 6.71
CA ASN A 544 -12.55 -19.73 7.67
C ASN A 544 -12.55 -21.27 7.67
N ASP A 545 -12.62 -21.88 8.86
CA ASP A 545 -12.67 -23.32 9.04
C ASP A 545 -13.61 -23.72 10.17
N ASP A 546 -14.60 -24.57 9.88
CA ASP A 546 -15.63 -24.94 10.86
C ASP A 546 -15.07 -25.71 12.06
N LEU A 547 -13.93 -26.39 11.92
CA LEU A 547 -13.34 -27.23 12.97
C LEU A 547 -12.23 -26.52 13.74
N THR A 548 -11.39 -25.75 13.05
CA THR A 548 -10.25 -25.06 13.66
C THR A 548 -10.49 -23.56 13.89
N GLY A 549 -11.67 -23.04 13.55
CA GLY A 549 -12.00 -21.61 13.55
C GLY A 549 -11.42 -20.92 12.33
N GLN A 550 -10.09 -20.91 12.21
CA GLN A 550 -9.39 -20.56 10.97
C GLN A 550 -8.43 -21.67 10.56
N CYS A 551 -8.18 -21.78 9.27
CA CYS A 551 -7.14 -22.62 8.69
C CYS A 551 -6.15 -21.80 7.86
N ILE A 552 -4.99 -22.39 7.56
CA ILE A 552 -3.91 -21.71 6.86
C ILE A 552 -4.02 -21.98 5.36
N HIS A 553 -4.04 -20.92 4.57
CA HIS A 553 -3.91 -20.96 3.11
C HIS A 553 -2.59 -20.29 2.71
N ALA A 554 -1.74 -21.00 1.97
CA ALA A 554 -0.46 -20.50 1.49
C ALA A 554 -0.46 -20.35 -0.02
N PHE A 555 0.04 -19.23 -0.53
CA PHE A 555 0.22 -18.95 -1.95
C PHE A 555 1.72 -18.89 -2.21
N THR A 556 2.25 -19.73 -3.09
CA THR A 556 3.69 -19.84 -3.36
C THR A 556 3.99 -19.62 -4.83
N THR A 557 5.04 -18.87 -5.11
CA THR A 557 5.62 -18.72 -6.45
C THR A 557 6.93 -19.49 -6.50
N LEU A 558 7.22 -20.12 -7.63
CA LEU A 558 8.46 -20.89 -7.81
C LEU A 558 9.56 -20.03 -8.42
N LYS A 559 10.81 -20.46 -8.24
CA LYS A 559 11.96 -19.88 -8.95
C LYS A 559 11.82 -20.10 -10.47
N PRO A 560 12.39 -19.22 -11.31
CA PRO A 560 12.31 -19.37 -12.77
C PRO A 560 12.80 -20.74 -13.25
N ASN A 561 12.20 -21.27 -14.32
CA ASN A 561 12.54 -22.55 -14.96
C ASN A 561 12.30 -23.80 -14.09
N ILE A 562 11.44 -23.69 -13.07
CA ILE A 562 10.96 -24.80 -12.26
C ILE A 562 9.47 -24.97 -12.54
N GLU A 563 9.09 -26.13 -13.06
CA GLU A 563 7.69 -26.49 -13.27
C GLU A 563 7.08 -27.10 -12.01
N ASP A 564 5.76 -26.95 -11.86
CA ASP A 564 5.00 -27.54 -10.77
C ASP A 564 4.99 -29.07 -10.93
N SER A 565 5.66 -29.78 -10.02
CA SER A 565 5.75 -31.24 -10.02
C SER A 565 4.66 -31.85 -9.15
N GLU A 566 4.11 -32.99 -9.58
CA GLU A 566 3.11 -33.73 -8.83
C GLU A 566 3.60 -34.08 -7.41
N GLY A 567 2.97 -33.49 -6.38
CA GLY A 567 3.31 -33.71 -4.97
C GLY A 567 4.08 -32.57 -4.27
N LEU A 568 4.45 -31.49 -4.98
CA LEU A 568 5.15 -30.33 -4.42
C LEU A 568 4.41 -29.72 -3.21
N GLU A 569 3.09 -29.63 -3.26
CA GLU A 569 2.28 -29.13 -2.14
C GLU A 569 2.51 -29.92 -0.83
N LYS A 570 2.68 -31.24 -0.92
CA LYS A 570 2.95 -32.08 0.25
C LYS A 570 4.36 -31.84 0.79
N GLU A 571 5.33 -31.67 -0.09
CA GLU A 571 6.71 -31.34 0.29
C GLU A 571 6.78 -29.99 1.02
N LEU A 572 6.10 -28.96 0.49
CA LEU A 572 6.00 -27.64 1.11
C LEU A 572 5.28 -27.67 2.46
N ALA A 573 4.19 -28.44 2.57
CA ALA A 573 3.50 -28.63 3.84
C ALA A 573 4.39 -29.32 4.89
N LEU A 574 5.18 -30.32 4.48
CA LEU A 574 6.16 -31.00 5.35
C LEU A 574 7.30 -30.06 5.77
N GLN A 575 7.74 -29.16 4.89
CA GLN A 575 8.73 -28.14 5.21
C GLN A 575 8.24 -27.22 6.33
N VAL A 576 7.02 -26.69 6.23
CA VAL A 576 6.43 -25.86 7.30
C VAL A 576 6.29 -26.66 8.61
N ARG A 577 5.84 -27.91 8.51
CA ARG A 577 5.72 -28.80 9.67
C ARG A 577 7.06 -29.09 10.35
N LYS A 578 8.15 -29.18 9.59
CA LYS A 578 9.51 -29.41 10.08
C LYS A 578 10.09 -28.17 10.77
N VAL A 579 9.85 -26.98 10.21
CA VAL A 579 10.42 -25.72 10.70
C VAL A 579 9.64 -25.18 11.90
N ILE A 580 8.31 -25.27 11.87
CA ILE A 580 7.43 -24.67 12.88
C ILE A 580 6.76 -25.76 13.73
N GLY A 581 6.01 -26.66 13.09
CA GLY A 581 5.32 -27.75 13.78
C GLY A 581 4.00 -28.15 13.11
N PRO A 582 3.36 -29.25 13.56
CA PRO A 582 2.15 -29.79 12.94
C PRO A 582 0.98 -28.81 12.89
N PHE A 583 0.80 -27.97 13.92
CA PHE A 583 -0.30 -27.00 14.03
C PHE A 583 -0.19 -25.83 13.03
N ALA A 584 0.99 -25.60 12.45
CA ALA A 584 1.22 -24.55 11.44
C ALA A 584 1.16 -25.08 9.99
N THR A 585 0.82 -26.36 9.80
CA THR A 585 0.75 -26.97 8.46
C THR A 585 -0.35 -26.30 7.63
N PRO A 586 -0.04 -25.74 6.44
CA PRO A 586 -1.05 -25.19 5.56
C PRO A 586 -2.11 -26.23 5.20
N LYS A 587 -3.40 -25.85 5.30
CA LYS A 587 -4.51 -26.71 4.87
C LYS A 587 -4.60 -26.78 3.35
N ARG A 588 -4.25 -25.67 2.67
CA ARG A 588 -4.12 -25.59 1.22
C ARG A 588 -2.88 -24.79 0.84
N ILE A 589 -2.19 -25.24 -0.21
CA ILE A 589 -1.07 -24.54 -0.83
C ILE A 589 -1.44 -24.30 -2.30
N TYR A 590 -1.28 -23.07 -2.77
CA TYR A 590 -1.58 -22.66 -4.14
C TYR A 590 -0.26 -22.28 -4.82
N VAL A 591 0.19 -23.09 -5.76
CA VAL A 591 1.32 -22.74 -6.62
C VAL A 591 0.82 -21.84 -7.75
N ILE A 592 1.31 -20.59 -7.77
CA ILE A 592 0.84 -19.53 -8.68
C ILE A 592 2.00 -18.85 -9.39
N GLY A 593 1.71 -18.24 -10.54
CA GLY A 593 2.73 -17.57 -11.36
C GLY A 593 3.31 -16.31 -10.71
N ASP A 594 2.46 -15.51 -10.05
CA ASP A 594 2.89 -14.33 -9.27
C ASP A 594 1.87 -14.02 -8.16
N LEU A 595 2.30 -13.28 -7.15
CA LEU A 595 1.47 -12.78 -6.05
C LEU A 595 0.90 -11.40 -6.38
N PRO A 596 -0.32 -11.07 -5.92
CA PRO A 596 -0.89 -9.73 -6.11
C PRO A 596 -0.10 -8.72 -5.27
N LYS A 597 0.79 -7.95 -5.92
CA LYS A 597 1.66 -6.95 -5.28
C LYS A 597 1.30 -5.54 -5.70
N THR A 598 1.46 -4.57 -4.81
CA THR A 598 1.39 -3.16 -5.17
C THR A 598 2.56 -2.78 -6.09
N ARG A 599 2.53 -1.59 -6.70
CA ARG A 599 3.70 -1.04 -7.42
C ARG A 599 4.94 -0.79 -6.55
N SER A 600 4.79 -0.75 -5.22
CA SER A 600 5.91 -0.76 -4.26
C SER A 600 6.36 -2.17 -3.89
N GLY A 601 5.70 -3.19 -4.45
CA GLY A 601 6.02 -4.60 -4.27
C GLY A 601 5.38 -5.24 -3.03
N LYS A 602 4.55 -4.50 -2.30
CA LYS A 602 3.85 -5.02 -1.11
C LYS A 602 2.79 -6.03 -1.50
N ILE A 603 2.84 -7.23 -0.93
CA ILE A 603 1.82 -8.27 -1.15
C ILE A 603 0.48 -7.82 -0.57
N MET A 604 -0.56 -7.83 -1.39
CA MET A 604 -1.93 -7.46 -1.01
C MET A 604 -2.68 -8.65 -0.41
N ARG A 605 -2.28 -9.07 0.80
CA ARG A 605 -2.87 -10.22 1.54
C ARG A 605 -4.38 -10.11 1.74
N ARG A 606 -4.92 -8.89 1.83
CA ARG A 606 -6.38 -8.65 1.89
C ARG A 606 -7.12 -9.27 0.71
N ILE A 607 -6.58 -9.16 -0.51
CA ILE A 607 -7.19 -9.77 -1.70
C ILE A 607 -7.15 -11.29 -1.59
N LEU A 608 -5.99 -11.86 -1.26
CA LEU A 608 -5.83 -13.31 -1.10
C LEU A 608 -6.80 -13.87 -0.06
N ARG A 609 -6.95 -13.18 1.09
CA ARG A 609 -7.88 -13.55 2.15
C ARG A 609 -9.33 -13.54 1.68
N LYS A 610 -9.74 -12.48 0.96
CA LYS A 610 -11.08 -12.39 0.38
C LYS A 610 -11.34 -13.49 -0.64
N ILE A 611 -10.36 -13.83 -1.48
CA ILE A 611 -10.48 -14.93 -2.44
C ILE A 611 -10.68 -16.27 -1.73
N VAL A 612 -9.90 -16.53 -0.69
CA VAL A 612 -9.99 -17.76 0.13
C VAL A 612 -11.33 -17.88 0.84
N ASN A 613 -11.87 -16.76 1.35
CA ASN A 613 -13.16 -16.73 2.05
C ASN A 613 -14.38 -16.61 1.12
N GLY A 614 -14.19 -16.64 -0.21
CA GLY A 614 -15.29 -16.53 -1.17
C GLY A 614 -15.88 -15.12 -1.33
N GLU A 615 -15.18 -14.08 -0.85
CA GLU A 615 -15.59 -12.67 -0.92
C GLU A 615 -15.05 -11.97 -2.20
N GLN A 616 -14.96 -12.71 -3.30
CA GLN A 616 -14.30 -12.31 -4.56
C GLN A 616 -14.95 -11.13 -5.26
N ASP A 617 -16.24 -10.87 -4.98
CA ASP A 617 -16.99 -9.78 -5.58
C ASP A 617 -16.84 -8.45 -4.81
N SER A 618 -16.13 -8.46 -3.67
CA SER A 618 -15.91 -7.28 -2.81
C SER A 618 -14.43 -6.94 -2.63
N LEU A 619 -13.58 -7.22 -3.62
CA LEU A 619 -12.13 -7.06 -3.50
C LEU A 619 -11.67 -5.62 -3.21
N GLY A 620 -12.53 -4.62 -3.38
CA GLY A 620 -12.19 -3.21 -3.17
C GLY A 620 -11.20 -2.71 -4.23
N ASP A 621 -10.49 -1.62 -3.94
CA ASP A 621 -9.56 -1.01 -4.89
C ASP A 621 -8.36 -1.94 -5.23
N THR A 622 -8.25 -2.34 -6.49
CA THR A 622 -7.16 -3.14 -7.08
C THR A 622 -6.18 -2.30 -7.90
N SER A 623 -6.40 -0.98 -8.05
CA SER A 623 -5.61 -0.09 -8.93
C SER A 623 -4.15 0.07 -8.50
N THR A 624 -3.85 -0.21 -7.23
CA THR A 624 -2.49 -0.19 -6.69
C THR A 624 -1.63 -1.36 -7.13
N LEU A 625 -2.23 -2.42 -7.68
CA LEU A 625 -1.53 -3.61 -8.14
C LEU A 625 -0.57 -3.28 -9.30
N ALA A 626 0.60 -3.92 -9.27
CA ALA A 626 1.53 -3.88 -10.39
C ALA A 626 0.98 -4.63 -11.61
N ASP A 627 0.29 -5.76 -11.37
CA ASP A 627 -0.42 -6.55 -12.39
C ASP A 627 -1.79 -6.99 -11.85
N PRO A 628 -2.89 -6.34 -12.29
CA PRO A 628 -4.25 -6.72 -11.90
C PRO A 628 -4.67 -8.11 -12.39
N SER A 629 -4.11 -8.62 -13.49
CA SER A 629 -4.52 -9.90 -14.11
C SER A 629 -4.27 -11.12 -13.22
N VAL A 630 -3.35 -10.99 -12.26
CA VAL A 630 -3.06 -12.02 -11.24
C VAL A 630 -4.31 -12.35 -10.43
N VAL A 631 -5.15 -11.36 -10.14
CA VAL A 631 -6.37 -11.53 -9.34
C VAL A 631 -7.41 -12.35 -10.09
N GLU A 632 -7.60 -12.08 -11.38
CA GLU A 632 -8.54 -12.81 -12.24
C GLU A 632 -8.14 -14.29 -12.36
N LYS A 633 -6.85 -14.57 -12.58
CA LYS A 633 -6.31 -15.93 -12.64
C LYS A 633 -6.55 -16.71 -11.34
N LEU A 634 -6.40 -16.05 -10.19
CA LEU A 634 -6.67 -16.65 -8.88
C LEU A 634 -8.15 -16.99 -8.67
N ILE A 635 -9.05 -16.11 -9.12
CA ILE A 635 -10.51 -16.30 -9.04
C ILE A 635 -10.96 -17.48 -9.91
N SER A 636 -10.54 -17.51 -11.18
CA SER A 636 -10.93 -18.55 -12.13
C SER A 636 -10.50 -19.94 -11.67
N ARG A 637 -9.31 -20.06 -11.07
CA ARG A 637 -8.81 -21.32 -10.50
C ARG A 637 -9.68 -21.83 -9.34
N ASN A 638 -10.27 -20.94 -8.53
CA ASN A 638 -11.14 -21.35 -7.42
C ASN A 638 -12.50 -21.90 -7.90
N LYS A 639 -13.11 -21.27 -8.92
CA LYS A 639 -14.39 -21.74 -9.51
C LYS A 639 -14.24 -23.12 -10.15
N LEU A 640 -13.12 -23.36 -10.85
CA LEU A 640 -12.82 -24.67 -11.44
C LEU A 640 -12.75 -25.77 -10.37
N CYS A 641 -12.08 -25.53 -9.25
CA CYS A 641 -11.99 -26.50 -8.16
C CYS A 641 -13.36 -26.91 -7.58
N GLU A 642 -14.32 -25.98 -7.50
CA GLU A 642 -15.67 -26.26 -7.01
C GLU A 642 -16.44 -27.18 -7.96
N VAL A 643 -16.43 -26.87 -9.26
CA VAL A 643 -17.10 -27.68 -10.29
C VAL A 643 -16.47 -29.08 -10.35
N GLN A 644 -15.14 -29.17 -10.33
CA GLN A 644 -14.40 -30.44 -10.27
C GLN A 644 -14.76 -31.26 -9.03
N ALA A 645 -14.96 -30.63 -7.87
CA ALA A 645 -15.33 -31.34 -6.65
C ALA A 645 -16.73 -31.98 -6.75
N ILE A 646 -17.68 -31.32 -7.41
CA ILE A 646 -19.06 -31.80 -7.52
C ILE A 646 -19.21 -32.88 -8.61
N LEU A 647 -18.53 -32.68 -9.73
CA LEU A 647 -18.50 -33.61 -10.87
C LEU A 647 -17.47 -34.73 -10.72
N LYS A 648 -16.75 -34.77 -9.59
CA LYS A 648 -15.74 -35.77 -9.29
C LYS A 648 -16.28 -37.20 -9.48
N GLY A 649 -15.60 -37.99 -10.29
CA GLY A 649 -15.99 -39.37 -10.59
C GLY A 649 -17.08 -39.50 -11.66
N VAL A 650 -17.59 -38.39 -12.20
CA VAL A 650 -18.57 -38.35 -13.29
C VAL A 650 -17.86 -37.94 -14.59
N ILE A 651 -17.31 -36.73 -14.65
CA ILE A 651 -16.50 -36.21 -15.76
C ILE A 651 -15.34 -35.35 -15.26
N ASP A 652 -14.25 -35.32 -16.02
CA ASP A 652 -13.14 -34.39 -15.79
C ASP A 652 -13.37 -33.10 -16.58
N VAL A 653 -13.14 -31.96 -15.94
CA VAL A 653 -13.37 -30.64 -16.52
C VAL A 653 -12.17 -29.73 -16.30
N GLU A 654 -11.89 -28.90 -17.29
CA GLU A 654 -10.89 -27.84 -17.26
C GLU A 654 -11.53 -26.50 -17.64
N SER A 655 -10.94 -25.39 -17.20
CA SER A 655 -11.47 -24.05 -17.46
C SER A 655 -10.73 -23.42 -18.65
N HIS A 656 -11.50 -23.01 -19.66
CA HIS A 656 -11.02 -22.24 -20.81
C HIS A 656 -11.61 -20.83 -20.78
N ASN A 657 -10.78 -19.82 -21.07
CA ASN A 657 -11.22 -18.44 -21.16
C ASN A 657 -11.51 -18.09 -22.63
N LEU A 658 -12.80 -18.03 -22.99
CA LEU A 658 -13.25 -17.72 -24.33
C LEU A 658 -14.02 -16.40 -24.34
N ASP A 659 -13.76 -15.57 -25.34
CA ASP A 659 -14.52 -14.35 -25.59
C ASP A 659 -15.73 -14.68 -26.48
N LEU A 660 -16.88 -14.92 -25.84
CA LEU A 660 -18.13 -15.23 -26.53
C LEU A 660 -18.99 -13.96 -26.67
N PRO A 661 -19.66 -13.74 -27.82
CA PRO A 661 -20.49 -12.56 -28.02
C PRO A 661 -21.68 -12.51 -27.05
N GLU A 662 -22.11 -11.29 -26.71
CA GLU A 662 -23.36 -11.09 -25.97
C GLU A 662 -24.54 -11.26 -26.92
N LEU A 663 -25.44 -12.19 -26.59
CA LEU A 663 -26.59 -12.57 -27.42
C LEU A 663 -27.89 -12.05 -26.81
N GLN A 664 -28.87 -11.76 -27.67
CA GLN A 664 -30.19 -11.27 -27.28
C GLN A 664 -31.26 -12.32 -27.57
N GLY A 665 -32.19 -12.54 -26.64
CA GLY A 665 -33.24 -13.55 -26.76
C GLY A 665 -33.71 -14.08 -25.41
N GLU A 666 -34.45 -15.17 -25.43
CA GLU A 666 -34.82 -15.91 -24.22
C GLU A 666 -33.59 -16.62 -23.63
N THR A 667 -33.53 -16.73 -22.29
CA THR A 667 -32.37 -17.26 -21.56
C THR A 667 -31.93 -18.66 -22.05
N GLN A 668 -32.88 -19.53 -22.40
CA GLN A 668 -32.60 -20.86 -22.94
C GLN A 668 -31.91 -20.82 -24.30
N GLU A 669 -32.40 -19.97 -25.21
CA GLU A 669 -31.84 -19.85 -26.55
C GLU A 669 -30.46 -19.20 -26.52
N ILE A 670 -30.25 -18.22 -25.63
CA ILE A 670 -28.93 -17.63 -25.38
C ILE A 670 -27.96 -18.69 -24.86
N ALA A 671 -28.37 -19.49 -23.87
CA ALA A 671 -27.51 -20.53 -23.30
C ALA A 671 -27.12 -21.58 -24.35
N LYS A 672 -28.06 -22.01 -25.20
CA LYS A 672 -27.77 -22.93 -26.32
C LYS A 672 -26.79 -22.30 -27.29
N GLN A 673 -27.05 -21.09 -27.77
CA GLN A 673 -26.19 -20.43 -28.76
C GLN A 673 -24.79 -20.16 -28.21
N LYS A 674 -24.66 -19.71 -26.95
CA LYS A 674 -23.35 -19.53 -26.29
C LYS A 674 -22.61 -20.86 -26.16
N CYS A 675 -23.30 -21.95 -25.79
CA CYS A 675 -22.70 -23.28 -25.71
C CYS A 675 -22.26 -23.80 -27.09
N LYS A 676 -23.05 -23.55 -28.13
CA LYS A 676 -22.71 -23.91 -29.51
C LYS A 676 -21.44 -23.17 -29.99
N LEU A 677 -21.40 -21.86 -29.81
CA LEU A 677 -20.25 -21.02 -30.17
C LEU A 677 -18.99 -21.43 -29.40
N ALA A 678 -19.13 -21.79 -28.12
CA ALA A 678 -18.03 -22.31 -27.32
C ALA A 678 -17.49 -23.64 -27.88
N ALA A 679 -18.38 -24.57 -28.25
CA ALA A 679 -17.99 -25.86 -28.84
C ALA A 679 -17.31 -25.68 -30.21
N GLU A 680 -17.82 -24.76 -31.04
CA GLU A 680 -17.21 -24.38 -32.33
C GLU A 680 -15.81 -23.78 -32.14
N THR A 681 -15.64 -22.89 -31.16
CA THR A 681 -14.37 -22.23 -30.88
C THR A 681 -13.33 -23.20 -30.31
N LEU A 682 -13.76 -24.12 -29.43
CA LEU A 682 -12.88 -25.14 -28.84
C LEU A 682 -12.66 -26.34 -29.78
N ASN A 683 -13.49 -26.48 -30.81
CA ASN A 683 -13.55 -27.65 -31.68
C ASN A 683 -13.64 -28.95 -30.87
N GLY A 684 -14.54 -29.00 -29.88
CA GLY A 684 -14.63 -30.11 -28.93
C GLY A 684 -15.78 -29.98 -27.94
N PRO A 685 -15.93 -30.95 -27.02
CA PRO A 685 -16.98 -30.92 -26.03
C PRO A 685 -16.76 -29.78 -25.03
N CYS A 686 -17.84 -29.08 -24.67
CA CYS A 686 -17.76 -27.99 -23.71
C CYS A 686 -18.99 -27.90 -22.82
N ILE A 687 -18.80 -27.31 -21.64
CA ILE A 687 -19.88 -26.94 -20.73
C ILE A 687 -19.82 -25.43 -20.51
N THR A 688 -20.96 -24.76 -20.62
CA THR A 688 -21.11 -23.32 -20.32
C THR A 688 -22.09 -23.12 -19.18
N GLU A 689 -21.85 -22.15 -18.31
CA GLU A 689 -22.72 -21.79 -17.18
C GLU A 689 -23.25 -20.37 -17.37
N ASP A 690 -24.57 -20.17 -17.20
CA ASP A 690 -25.20 -18.85 -17.17
C ASP A 690 -26.19 -18.74 -15.99
N THR A 691 -26.20 -17.61 -15.30
CA THR A 691 -27.07 -17.38 -14.12
C THR A 691 -27.77 -16.02 -14.23
N ALA A 692 -29.09 -16.02 -14.05
CA ALA A 692 -29.95 -14.87 -14.24
C ALA A 692 -31.07 -14.81 -13.19
N LEU A 693 -31.58 -13.60 -12.91
CA LEU A 693 -32.83 -13.41 -12.18
C LEU A 693 -33.91 -12.92 -13.13
N CYS A 694 -34.79 -13.82 -13.55
CA CYS A 694 -35.89 -13.55 -14.48
C CYS A 694 -37.02 -12.79 -13.78
N PHE A 695 -37.39 -11.62 -14.30
CA PHE A 695 -38.41 -10.76 -13.71
C PHE A 695 -39.63 -10.71 -14.62
N ASN A 696 -40.79 -11.09 -14.08
CA ASN A 696 -41.99 -11.31 -14.90
C ASN A 696 -42.55 -10.01 -15.48
N ALA A 697 -42.39 -8.88 -14.77
CA ALA A 697 -42.76 -7.55 -15.28
C ALA A 697 -42.02 -7.14 -16.57
N MET A 698 -40.92 -7.81 -16.88
CA MET A 698 -40.15 -7.62 -18.13
C MET A 698 -40.26 -8.84 -19.06
N ASN A 699 -41.40 -9.56 -19.03
CA ASN A 699 -41.62 -10.77 -19.82
C ASN A 699 -40.50 -11.82 -19.69
N GLY A 700 -39.82 -11.90 -18.53
CA GLY A 700 -38.75 -12.88 -18.30
C GLY A 700 -37.40 -12.57 -18.99
N LEU A 701 -37.18 -11.34 -19.49
CA LEU A 701 -35.98 -10.96 -20.29
C LEU A 701 -34.62 -10.66 -19.61
N PRO A 702 -34.34 -10.77 -18.31
CA PRO A 702 -33.26 -9.96 -17.73
C PRO A 702 -31.85 -10.57 -17.65
N GLY A 703 -31.59 -11.80 -18.11
CA GLY A 703 -30.25 -12.42 -17.97
C GLY A 703 -29.09 -11.58 -18.54
N PRO A 704 -29.13 -11.17 -19.82
CA PRO A 704 -28.08 -10.33 -20.42
C PRO A 704 -28.14 -8.87 -19.96
N TYR A 705 -29.35 -8.38 -19.65
CA TYR A 705 -29.57 -6.95 -19.39
C TYR A 705 -29.22 -6.56 -17.95
N ILE A 706 -29.36 -7.46 -16.97
CA ILE A 706 -29.01 -7.17 -15.57
C ILE A 706 -27.54 -6.78 -15.44
N LYS A 707 -26.63 -7.49 -16.11
CA LYS A 707 -25.19 -7.16 -16.10
C LYS A 707 -24.94 -5.77 -16.67
N TRP A 708 -25.61 -5.40 -17.76
CA TRP A 708 -25.53 -4.07 -18.34
C TRP A 708 -26.07 -2.97 -17.41
N PHE A 709 -27.24 -3.21 -16.80
CA PHE A 709 -27.83 -2.29 -15.82
C PHE A 709 -26.99 -2.20 -14.54
N GLN A 710 -26.43 -3.31 -14.05
CA GLN A 710 -25.55 -3.35 -12.88
C GLN A 710 -24.26 -2.55 -13.13
N ASN A 711 -23.65 -2.69 -14.30
CA ASN A 711 -22.47 -1.92 -14.69
C ASN A 711 -22.77 -0.42 -14.78
N SER A 712 -23.98 -0.06 -15.22
CA SER A 712 -24.38 1.34 -15.42
C SER A 712 -24.89 2.02 -14.16
N LEU A 713 -25.61 1.29 -13.29
CA LEU A 713 -26.36 1.85 -12.15
C LEU A 713 -25.74 1.48 -10.79
N GLY A 714 -24.79 0.54 -10.75
CA GLY A 714 -24.30 -0.08 -9.52
C GLY A 714 -25.37 -0.94 -8.83
N HIS A 715 -24.95 -1.68 -7.79
CA HIS A 715 -25.84 -2.58 -7.03
C HIS A 715 -27.07 -1.88 -6.46
N ASP A 716 -26.89 -0.71 -5.84
CA ASP A 716 -28.00 0.05 -5.25
C ASP A 716 -28.96 0.61 -6.30
N GLY A 717 -28.44 1.04 -7.45
CA GLY A 717 -29.26 1.55 -8.54
C GLY A 717 -30.07 0.45 -9.21
N LEU A 718 -29.47 -0.71 -9.48
CA LEU A 718 -30.16 -1.89 -9.97
C LEU A 718 -31.27 -2.33 -9.00
N ASN A 719 -30.96 -2.39 -7.69
CA ASN A 719 -31.92 -2.79 -6.67
C ASN A 719 -33.12 -1.83 -6.58
N LYS A 720 -32.88 -0.52 -6.66
CA LYS A 720 -33.95 0.50 -6.71
C LYS A 720 -34.79 0.38 -7.97
N MET A 721 -34.16 0.15 -9.12
CA MET A 721 -34.85 -0.02 -10.40
C MET A 721 -35.80 -1.22 -10.36
N LEU A 722 -35.31 -2.40 -9.96
CA LEU A 722 -36.12 -3.62 -9.87
C LEU A 722 -37.21 -3.50 -8.79
N ALA A 723 -36.92 -2.81 -7.68
CA ALA A 723 -37.92 -2.51 -6.65
C ALA A 723 -38.98 -1.47 -7.09
N GLY A 724 -38.84 -0.82 -8.25
CA GLY A 724 -39.79 0.18 -8.75
C GLY A 724 -41.00 -0.36 -9.53
N PHE A 725 -40.98 -1.63 -9.96
CA PHE A 725 -42.03 -2.21 -10.80
C PHE A 725 -43.25 -2.72 -10.01
N ASP A 726 -44.46 -2.68 -10.56
CA ASP A 726 -45.67 -3.10 -9.84
C ASP A 726 -45.77 -4.62 -9.62
N ASP A 727 -45.49 -5.42 -10.65
CA ASP A 727 -45.38 -6.89 -10.51
C ASP A 727 -44.03 -7.22 -9.87
N LYS A 728 -44.05 -7.90 -8.72
CA LYS A 728 -42.87 -8.29 -7.96
C LYS A 728 -42.41 -9.71 -8.22
N SER A 729 -43.11 -10.51 -9.00
CA SER A 729 -42.77 -11.91 -9.19
C SER A 729 -41.48 -12.11 -10.01
N ALA A 730 -40.62 -13.01 -9.55
CA ALA A 730 -39.31 -13.26 -10.14
C ALA A 730 -38.89 -14.73 -10.01
N THR A 731 -37.99 -15.18 -10.88
CA THR A 731 -37.40 -16.53 -10.88
C THR A 731 -35.89 -16.43 -11.05
N ALA A 732 -35.14 -16.86 -10.04
CA ALA A 732 -33.71 -17.10 -10.20
C ALA A 732 -33.50 -18.39 -11.03
N LEU A 733 -32.70 -18.29 -12.09
CA LEU A 733 -32.46 -19.33 -13.08
C LEU A 733 -30.95 -19.52 -13.27
N CYS A 734 -30.47 -20.75 -13.14
CA CYS A 734 -29.14 -21.14 -13.58
C CYS A 734 -29.30 -22.16 -14.70
N THR A 735 -28.48 -22.01 -15.73
CA THR A 735 -28.52 -22.81 -16.94
C THR A 735 -27.12 -23.33 -17.24
N PHE A 736 -26.96 -24.64 -17.26
CA PHE A 736 -25.78 -25.28 -17.83
C PHE A 736 -26.09 -25.73 -19.26
N GLY A 737 -25.26 -25.34 -20.21
CA GLY A 737 -25.25 -25.90 -21.55
C GLY A 737 -24.14 -26.92 -21.69
N TYR A 738 -24.43 -28.08 -22.26
CA TYR A 738 -23.43 -29.06 -22.69
C TYR A 738 -23.54 -29.30 -24.18
N CYS A 739 -22.42 -29.24 -24.88
CA CYS A 739 -22.33 -29.60 -26.29
C CYS A 739 -21.20 -30.61 -26.46
N GLU A 740 -21.46 -31.69 -27.21
CA GLU A 740 -20.47 -32.75 -27.46
C GLU A 740 -19.43 -32.35 -28.52
N GLY A 741 -19.75 -31.35 -29.35
CA GLY A 741 -18.84 -30.76 -30.33
C GLY A 741 -19.56 -29.90 -31.36
N PRO A 742 -18.85 -29.29 -32.32
CA PRO A 742 -19.41 -28.34 -33.29
C PRO A 742 -20.59 -28.88 -34.10
N ASP A 743 -20.69 -30.18 -34.32
CA ASP A 743 -21.76 -30.81 -35.11
C ASP A 743 -22.98 -31.25 -34.27
N HIS A 744 -22.94 -31.05 -32.95
CA HIS A 744 -24.00 -31.50 -32.03
C HIS A 744 -24.85 -30.33 -31.55
N GLU A 745 -26.13 -30.60 -31.29
CA GLU A 745 -27.03 -29.63 -30.66
C GLU A 745 -26.77 -29.56 -29.15
N PRO A 746 -26.60 -28.36 -28.57
CA PRO A 746 -26.42 -28.22 -27.13
C PRO A 746 -27.63 -28.68 -26.32
N ILE A 747 -27.36 -29.42 -25.24
CA ILE A 747 -28.33 -29.85 -24.25
C ILE A 747 -28.28 -28.87 -23.09
N ILE A 748 -29.45 -28.47 -22.59
CA ILE A 748 -29.57 -27.49 -21.51
C ILE A 748 -30.10 -28.14 -20.23
N PHE A 749 -29.50 -27.79 -19.10
CA PHE A 749 -29.90 -28.19 -17.76
C PHE A 749 -30.23 -26.95 -16.95
N GLU A 750 -31.48 -26.87 -16.47
CA GLU A 750 -31.97 -25.71 -15.75
C GLU A 750 -32.26 -26.03 -14.29
N GLY A 751 -31.94 -25.07 -13.44
CA GLY A 751 -32.47 -25.03 -12.08
C GLY A 751 -33.14 -23.69 -11.84
N LYS A 752 -34.30 -23.74 -11.17
CA LYS A 752 -35.15 -22.58 -10.93
C LYS A 752 -35.48 -22.43 -9.45
N THR A 753 -35.58 -21.18 -9.02
CA THR A 753 -36.08 -20.79 -7.70
C THR A 753 -37.02 -19.61 -7.89
N THR A 754 -38.30 -19.81 -7.59
CA THR A 754 -39.32 -18.77 -7.68
C THR A 754 -39.35 -17.91 -6.42
N GLY A 755 -39.77 -16.67 -6.57
CA GLY A 755 -39.84 -15.72 -5.47
C GLY A 755 -40.36 -14.36 -5.91
N LYS A 756 -40.07 -13.35 -5.11
CA LYS A 756 -40.49 -11.97 -5.35
C LYS A 756 -39.38 -10.97 -5.04
N ILE A 757 -39.45 -9.82 -5.72
CA ILE A 757 -38.59 -8.67 -5.48
C ILE A 757 -39.15 -7.87 -4.30
N VAL A 758 -38.29 -7.60 -3.34
CA VAL A 758 -38.58 -6.82 -2.14
C VAL A 758 -37.56 -5.70 -1.98
N ALA A 759 -37.82 -4.79 -1.04
CA ALA A 759 -36.82 -3.81 -0.64
C ALA A 759 -35.54 -4.53 -0.19
N SER A 760 -34.38 -3.97 -0.56
CA SER A 760 -33.09 -4.60 -0.29
C SER A 760 -32.88 -4.81 1.22
N ARG A 761 -32.60 -6.06 1.62
CA ARG A 761 -32.32 -6.47 3.00
C ARG A 761 -31.13 -7.42 3.03
N GLY A 762 -30.35 -7.38 4.10
CA GLY A 762 -29.12 -8.18 4.24
C GLY A 762 -27.89 -7.56 3.54
N PRO A 763 -26.75 -8.26 3.56
CA PRO A 763 -25.51 -7.77 2.96
C PRO A 763 -25.61 -7.71 1.43
N GLY A 764 -25.45 -6.52 0.84
CA GLY A 764 -25.51 -6.25 -0.61
C GLY A 764 -24.29 -6.75 -1.40
N THR A 765 -23.97 -8.02 -1.24
CA THR A 765 -22.68 -8.64 -1.61
C THR A 765 -22.68 -9.33 -2.97
N PHE A 766 -23.86 -9.62 -3.54
CA PHE A 766 -23.99 -10.30 -4.84
C PHE A 766 -25.26 -9.86 -5.58
N GLY A 767 -25.10 -9.48 -6.85
CA GLY A 767 -26.17 -9.15 -7.82
C GLY A 767 -27.47 -8.63 -7.20
N TRP A 768 -28.47 -9.51 -7.21
CA TRP A 768 -29.86 -9.29 -6.81
C TRP A 768 -30.26 -10.01 -5.51
N ASP A 769 -29.31 -10.64 -4.80
CA ASP A 769 -29.57 -11.45 -3.59
C ASP A 769 -30.25 -10.65 -2.48
N GLY A 770 -29.90 -9.37 -2.37
CA GLY A 770 -30.45 -8.46 -1.36
C GLY A 770 -31.93 -8.15 -1.58
N ILE A 771 -32.43 -8.30 -2.81
CA ILE A 771 -33.81 -7.94 -3.18
C ILE A 771 -34.68 -9.15 -3.55
N PHE A 772 -34.10 -10.32 -3.80
CA PHE A 772 -34.87 -11.51 -4.13
C PHE A 772 -35.24 -12.29 -2.86
N GLN A 773 -36.54 -12.40 -2.59
CA GLN A 773 -37.10 -13.23 -1.52
C GLN A 773 -37.69 -14.50 -2.16
N PRO A 774 -37.10 -15.68 -1.94
CA PRO A 774 -37.66 -16.96 -2.41
C PRO A 774 -39.05 -17.23 -1.82
N ASP A 775 -39.87 -17.95 -2.59
CA ASP A 775 -41.17 -18.40 -2.10
C ASP A 775 -41.00 -19.32 -0.87
N GLY A 776 -41.85 -19.12 0.14
CA GLY A 776 -41.79 -19.88 1.39
C GLY A 776 -40.79 -19.36 2.43
N PHE A 777 -40.07 -18.27 2.14
CA PHE A 777 -39.14 -17.63 3.06
C PHE A 777 -39.50 -16.16 3.31
N GLU A 778 -39.25 -15.66 4.52
CA GLU A 778 -39.42 -14.24 4.87
C GLU A 778 -38.13 -13.43 4.63
N GLN A 779 -36.99 -14.12 4.59
CA GLN A 779 -35.66 -13.60 4.31
C GLN A 779 -35.38 -13.46 2.81
N THR A 780 -34.57 -12.48 2.44
CA THR A 780 -33.99 -12.42 1.08
C THR A 780 -32.87 -13.46 0.92
N PHE A 781 -32.48 -13.75 -0.32
CA PHE A 781 -31.38 -14.67 -0.61
C PHE A 781 -30.11 -14.24 0.15
N ALA A 782 -29.85 -12.95 0.30
CA ALA A 782 -28.70 -12.43 1.07
C ALA A 782 -28.74 -12.77 2.57
N GLN A 783 -29.92 -12.98 3.15
CA GLN A 783 -30.13 -13.19 4.58
C GLN A 783 -30.25 -14.68 4.98
N LEU A 784 -30.43 -15.58 4.02
CA LEU A 784 -30.53 -17.02 4.28
C LEU A 784 -29.17 -17.61 4.67
N ASP A 785 -29.18 -18.59 5.58
CA ASP A 785 -27.98 -19.38 5.90
C ASP A 785 -27.55 -20.22 4.69
N LYS A 786 -26.24 -20.45 4.57
CA LYS A 786 -25.63 -21.13 3.42
C LYS A 786 -26.24 -22.51 3.14
N ASP A 787 -26.50 -23.29 4.18
CA ASP A 787 -27.08 -24.64 4.03
C ASP A 787 -28.51 -24.57 3.47
N VAL A 788 -29.29 -23.60 3.92
CA VAL A 788 -30.65 -23.35 3.40
C VAL A 788 -30.58 -22.87 1.96
N LYS A 789 -29.70 -21.93 1.62
CA LYS A 789 -29.49 -21.47 0.23
C LYS A 789 -29.15 -22.63 -0.69
N ASN A 790 -28.27 -23.53 -0.28
CA ASN A 790 -27.86 -24.68 -1.07
C ASN A 790 -29.03 -25.61 -1.40
N THR A 791 -29.98 -25.81 -0.48
CA THR A 791 -31.17 -26.65 -0.75
C THR A 791 -32.15 -26.05 -1.75
N ILE A 792 -32.21 -24.71 -1.84
CA ILE A 792 -33.13 -24.01 -2.75
C ILE A 792 -32.42 -23.41 -3.96
N SER A 793 -31.11 -23.64 -4.10
CA SER A 793 -30.25 -23.03 -5.11
C SER A 793 -30.61 -23.52 -6.51
N HIS A 794 -30.92 -22.57 -7.38
CA HIS A 794 -31.12 -22.79 -8.81
C HIS A 794 -29.84 -23.36 -9.46
N ARG A 795 -28.66 -22.90 -9.05
CA ARG A 795 -27.37 -23.45 -9.54
C ARG A 795 -27.17 -24.91 -9.13
N SER A 796 -27.45 -25.26 -7.87
CA SER A 796 -27.32 -26.64 -7.40
C SER A 796 -28.27 -27.58 -8.14
N LYS A 797 -29.53 -27.16 -8.33
CA LYS A 797 -30.52 -27.93 -9.10
C LYS A 797 -30.09 -28.15 -10.55
N ALA A 798 -29.56 -27.12 -11.22
CA ALA A 798 -29.08 -27.23 -12.60
C ALA A 798 -27.88 -28.18 -12.72
N LEU A 799 -26.97 -28.10 -11.75
CA LEU A 799 -25.77 -28.93 -11.69
C LEU A 799 -26.11 -30.40 -11.36
N ASP A 800 -27.11 -30.64 -10.51
CA ASP A 800 -27.61 -31.99 -10.23
C ASP A 800 -28.21 -32.65 -11.48
N GLU A 801 -28.95 -31.91 -12.31
CA GLU A 801 -29.47 -32.42 -13.58
C GLU A 801 -28.36 -32.72 -14.59
N LEU A 802 -27.36 -31.83 -14.70
CA LEU A 802 -26.15 -32.06 -15.51
C LEU A 802 -25.40 -33.32 -15.03
N LYS A 803 -25.25 -33.49 -13.72
CA LYS A 803 -24.58 -34.64 -13.12
C LYS A 803 -25.33 -35.94 -13.41
N LYS A 804 -26.64 -35.97 -13.18
CA LYS A 804 -27.49 -37.13 -13.52
C LYS A 804 -27.34 -37.51 -14.98
N TYR A 805 -27.36 -36.55 -15.90
CA TYR A 805 -27.20 -36.81 -17.32
C TYR A 805 -25.91 -37.58 -17.64
N PHE A 806 -24.77 -37.16 -17.08
CA PHE A 806 -23.51 -37.87 -17.28
C PHE A 806 -23.41 -39.20 -16.51
N GLU A 807 -24.07 -39.31 -15.35
CA GLU A 807 -24.19 -40.59 -14.63
C GLU A 807 -25.03 -41.61 -15.41
N TYR A 808 -26.07 -41.17 -16.13
CA TYR A 808 -26.87 -42.02 -17.02
C TYR A 808 -26.18 -42.34 -18.36
N LYS A 809 -25.23 -41.50 -18.81
CA LYS A 809 -24.46 -41.71 -20.06
C LYS A 809 -23.28 -42.67 -19.87
N LYS A 810 -22.81 -42.87 -18.63
CA LYS A 810 -21.85 -43.92 -18.24
C LYS A 810 -22.51 -45.29 -18.19
#